data_AF-A0A1A7XQJ6-F1
#
_entry.id   AF-A0A1A7XQJ6-F1
#
_cell.length_a   1.000
_cell.length_b   1.000
_cell.length_c   1.000
_cell.angle_alpha   90.00
_cell.angle_beta   90.00
_cell.angle_gamma   90.00
#
_symmetry.space_group_name_H-M   'P 1'
#
loop_
_entity.id
_entity.type
_entity.pdbx_description
1 polymer ?
#
loop_
_entity_poly.entity_id
_entity_poly.type
_entity_poly.pdbx_seq_one_letter_code
_entity_poly.pdbx_strand_id
1 'polypeptide(L)'
;MEPKHKELLDQCHQNLLESITDADRVIELLVVSGTLSQLDKFELEQNCSSSAEKVDHLLKMLMNKESDHFLDLCVALEKAYPDLYAALFGNNGGPVDHSTGSTYSVLSTMPSDSESSSSLSSVGSPVNGEASSPPPAINDNRHTSDNLDTILLQLRQVTRERDELRKRLALASPGTTFDDCRPNPKAGHDYERLKTQCMRAMADLQCLQNQHTKTLKRCEEAVKEADFYHMLHSRVLGDQGQLKEEMETLRRDNAQLVREHNHLKQNCEELKRLHGQDQKELSDLRLQQQQVMREKGSSEVLNKLYETTMDKLEGVKKDYDALSKRYSEKVASHNTDLSRLEQAEEENRRLQKQMDALLKQRDSAMHYQQQYSTSVRRFDSVQQELNKSSAQNKELQREMERLQSEVTRYKNLQLKAAKDCEKYKEERDSVFNEYRLIMSERDQVIKELDKLQTELEAAEARLKNTSSERVVASEELEALRQELNSSLVDRDRAICERNELLEKYCHEVKDKAEAQKELSQACKDIEMVREERDVARKERTEAIIQRDQLLREYYQARQKQDSATLDMERANKEIEVLRKQYEAMSQELKEATQEAEVAKCRRDWAFQERDKIVAERESIRTLCDNLRRERDRAVSDLADALRNLDDMRKQKNDTLRELKELKSVSTLI
;
A
#
# COMPACT_ATOMS: atom_id res chain seq x y z
N MET A 1 -67.92 -11.48 -7.81
CA MET A 1 -66.98 -10.54 -8.50
C MET A 1 -66.56 -9.38 -7.61
N GLU A 2 -65.27 -9.05 -7.56
CA GLU A 2 -64.68 -7.97 -6.76
C GLU A 2 -65.11 -6.55 -7.20
N PRO A 3 -65.10 -5.55 -6.29
CA PRO A 3 -65.52 -4.19 -6.61
C PRO A 3 -64.72 -3.53 -7.75
N LYS A 4 -63.41 -3.75 -7.80
CA LYS A 4 -62.54 -3.19 -8.86
C LYS A 4 -62.87 -3.75 -10.24
N HIS A 5 -63.20 -5.03 -10.32
CA HIS A 5 -63.59 -5.68 -11.57
C HIS A 5 -64.97 -5.21 -12.04
N LYS A 6 -65.92 -4.96 -11.11
CA LYS A 6 -67.20 -4.34 -11.45
C LYS A 6 -67.02 -2.93 -12.01
N GLU A 7 -66.20 -2.10 -11.37
CA GLU A 7 -65.93 -0.73 -11.83
C GLU A 7 -65.28 -0.69 -13.22
N LEU A 8 -64.36 -1.61 -13.51
CA LEU A 8 -63.78 -1.78 -14.86
C LEU A 8 -64.81 -2.30 -15.88
N LEU A 9 -65.71 -3.19 -15.45
CA LEU A 9 -66.78 -3.70 -16.33
C LEU A 9 -67.77 -2.60 -16.69
N ASP A 10 -68.20 -1.80 -15.73
CA ASP A 10 -69.09 -0.64 -15.93
C ASP A 10 -68.45 0.41 -16.88
N GLN A 11 -67.14 0.66 -16.75
CA GLN A 11 -66.40 1.56 -17.66
C GLN A 11 -66.33 1.01 -19.10
N CYS A 12 -66.23 -0.30 -19.28
CA CYS A 12 -66.16 -0.96 -20.58
C CYS A 12 -67.52 -1.40 -21.14
N HIS A 13 -68.60 -1.32 -20.38
CA HIS A 13 -69.91 -1.93 -20.68
C HIS A 13 -70.45 -1.51 -22.05
N GLN A 14 -70.47 -0.21 -22.33
CA GLN A 14 -70.96 0.32 -23.61
C GLN A 14 -70.10 -0.13 -24.79
N ASN A 15 -68.77 -0.12 -24.63
CA ASN A 15 -67.84 -0.54 -25.68
C ASN A 15 -67.97 -2.04 -25.99
N LEU A 16 -68.16 -2.88 -24.96
CA LEU A 16 -68.40 -4.32 -25.12
C LEU A 16 -69.74 -4.58 -25.82
N LEU A 17 -70.78 -3.86 -25.45
CA LEU A 17 -72.14 -3.99 -26.01
C LEU A 17 -72.21 -3.56 -27.49
N GLU A 18 -71.42 -2.56 -27.90
CA GLU A 18 -71.33 -2.11 -29.29
C GLU A 18 -70.36 -2.95 -30.14
N SER A 19 -69.29 -3.49 -29.55
CA SER A 19 -68.21 -4.16 -30.30
C SER A 19 -68.37 -5.68 -30.45
N ILE A 20 -69.13 -6.34 -29.56
CA ILE A 20 -69.39 -7.79 -29.64
C ILE A 20 -70.57 -8.02 -30.58
N THR A 21 -70.25 -8.34 -31.85
CA THR A 21 -71.26 -8.59 -32.89
C THR A 21 -71.95 -9.95 -32.73
N ASP A 22 -71.22 -10.96 -32.27
CA ASP A 22 -71.69 -12.32 -31.96
C ASP A 22 -71.39 -12.67 -30.48
N ALA A 23 -72.44 -12.58 -29.66
CA ALA A 23 -72.40 -12.90 -28.24
C ALA A 23 -72.31 -14.41 -27.96
N ASP A 24 -72.88 -15.25 -28.83
CA ASP A 24 -72.97 -16.70 -28.61
C ASP A 24 -71.58 -17.32 -28.57
N ARG A 25 -70.66 -16.81 -29.38
CA ARG A 25 -69.25 -17.20 -29.38
C ARG A 25 -68.50 -16.90 -28.07
N VAL A 26 -68.92 -15.88 -27.30
CA VAL A 26 -68.39 -15.60 -25.94
C VAL A 26 -69.07 -16.50 -24.91
N ILE A 27 -70.38 -16.67 -25.00
CA ILE A 27 -71.18 -17.54 -24.13
C ILE A 27 -70.67 -18.98 -24.19
N GLU A 28 -70.38 -19.51 -25.39
CA GLU A 28 -69.84 -20.87 -25.54
C GLU A 28 -68.47 -21.04 -24.89
N LEU A 29 -67.57 -20.07 -25.02
CA LEU A 29 -66.26 -20.11 -24.35
C LEU A 29 -66.40 -20.10 -22.81
N LEU A 30 -67.37 -19.34 -22.29
CA LEU A 30 -67.66 -19.28 -20.85
C LEU A 30 -68.38 -20.55 -20.33
N VAL A 31 -69.17 -21.23 -21.16
CA VAL A 31 -69.71 -22.56 -20.82
C VAL A 31 -68.59 -23.62 -20.84
N VAL A 32 -67.67 -23.56 -21.80
CA VAL A 32 -66.50 -24.45 -21.88
C VAL A 32 -65.54 -24.26 -20.71
N SER A 33 -65.39 -23.03 -20.18
CA SER A 33 -64.62 -22.79 -18.95
C SER A 33 -65.35 -23.20 -17.65
N GLY A 34 -66.63 -23.56 -17.73
CA GLY A 34 -67.48 -23.81 -16.56
C GLY A 34 -67.96 -22.56 -15.82
N THR A 35 -67.64 -21.37 -16.34
CA THR A 35 -68.05 -20.06 -15.80
C THR A 35 -69.56 -19.82 -15.96
N LEU A 36 -70.17 -20.37 -17.02
CA LEU A 36 -71.61 -20.42 -17.22
C LEU A 36 -72.12 -21.87 -17.15
N SER A 37 -73.24 -22.08 -16.48
CA SER A 37 -73.94 -23.35 -16.47
C SER A 37 -74.74 -23.55 -17.77
N GLN A 38 -75.19 -24.78 -18.04
CA GLN A 38 -76.10 -25.06 -19.15
C GLN A 38 -77.47 -24.39 -18.98
N LEU A 39 -77.88 -24.11 -17.73
CA LEU A 39 -79.09 -23.32 -17.44
C LEU A 39 -78.88 -21.85 -17.79
N ASP A 40 -77.73 -21.29 -17.43
CA ASP A 40 -77.34 -19.90 -17.71
C ASP A 40 -77.32 -19.62 -19.24
N LYS A 41 -76.79 -20.57 -20.03
CA LYS A 41 -76.82 -20.50 -21.49
C LYS A 41 -78.26 -20.50 -22.01
N PHE A 42 -79.12 -21.39 -21.50
CA PHE A 42 -80.53 -21.45 -21.90
C PHE A 42 -81.29 -20.17 -21.53
N GLU A 43 -81.01 -19.57 -20.36
CA GLU A 43 -81.61 -18.28 -19.96
C GLU A 43 -81.17 -17.12 -20.88
N LEU A 44 -79.90 -17.08 -21.32
CA LEU A 44 -79.43 -16.08 -22.28
C LEU A 44 -80.01 -16.29 -23.69
N GLU A 45 -80.18 -17.54 -24.12
CA GLU A 45 -80.77 -17.88 -25.41
C GLU A 45 -82.29 -17.62 -25.46
N GLN A 46 -83.01 -17.80 -24.35
CA GLN A 46 -84.46 -17.64 -24.30
C GLN A 46 -84.92 -16.19 -24.04
N ASN A 47 -84.17 -15.42 -23.23
CA ASN A 47 -84.61 -14.09 -22.76
C ASN A 47 -84.09 -12.92 -23.62
N CYS A 48 -83.15 -13.15 -24.54
CA CYS A 48 -82.53 -12.09 -25.35
C CYS A 48 -82.79 -12.30 -26.85
N SER A 49 -83.29 -11.27 -27.53
CA SER A 49 -83.61 -11.29 -28.97
C SER A 49 -82.48 -10.75 -29.85
N SER A 50 -81.51 -10.04 -29.27
CA SER A 50 -80.35 -9.49 -30.00
C SER A 50 -79.01 -9.81 -29.33
N SER A 51 -77.92 -9.75 -30.11
CA SER A 51 -76.55 -9.97 -29.62
C SER A 51 -76.18 -8.97 -28.52
N ALA A 52 -76.57 -7.70 -28.67
CA ALA A 52 -76.38 -6.65 -27.67
C ALA A 52 -77.15 -6.94 -26.37
N GLU A 53 -78.39 -7.41 -26.44
CA GLU A 53 -79.15 -7.85 -25.25
C GLU A 53 -78.51 -9.05 -24.56
N LYS A 54 -77.98 -10.02 -25.32
CA LYS A 54 -77.23 -11.17 -24.79
C LYS A 54 -75.98 -10.72 -24.04
N VAL A 55 -75.22 -9.76 -24.57
CA VAL A 55 -74.03 -9.19 -23.90
C VAL A 55 -74.43 -8.45 -22.62
N ASP A 56 -75.45 -7.60 -22.68
CA ASP A 56 -75.93 -6.85 -21.51
C ASP A 56 -76.40 -7.78 -20.37
N HIS A 57 -77.18 -8.82 -20.69
CA HIS A 57 -77.60 -9.82 -19.70
C HIS A 57 -76.44 -10.70 -19.21
N LEU A 58 -75.50 -11.06 -20.08
CA LEU A 58 -74.30 -11.82 -19.71
C LEU A 58 -73.46 -11.04 -18.68
N LEU A 59 -73.17 -9.76 -18.94
CA LEU A 59 -72.38 -8.92 -18.03
C LEU A 59 -73.10 -8.74 -16.69
N LYS A 60 -74.42 -8.49 -16.69
CA LYS A 60 -75.24 -8.43 -15.47
C LYS A 60 -75.24 -9.75 -14.68
N MET A 61 -75.34 -10.88 -15.37
CA MET A 61 -75.30 -12.20 -14.74
C MET A 61 -73.94 -12.46 -14.08
N LEU A 62 -72.82 -12.19 -14.78
CA LEU A 62 -71.47 -12.37 -14.26
C LEU A 62 -71.19 -11.45 -13.05
N MET A 63 -71.71 -10.22 -13.04
CA MET A 63 -71.62 -9.31 -11.89
C MET A 63 -72.41 -9.79 -10.66
N ASN A 64 -73.48 -10.57 -10.87
CA ASN A 64 -74.34 -11.10 -9.81
C ASN A 64 -73.89 -12.45 -9.25
N LYS A 65 -72.90 -13.12 -9.87
CA LYS A 65 -72.32 -14.36 -9.33
C LYS A 65 -71.44 -14.10 -8.10
N GLU A 66 -71.49 -15.05 -7.16
CA GLU A 66 -70.74 -15.01 -5.90
C GLU A 66 -69.22 -14.98 -6.15
N SER A 67 -68.74 -15.89 -7.01
CA SER A 67 -67.36 -15.99 -7.48
C SER A 67 -66.94 -14.81 -8.37
N ASP A 68 -65.63 -14.60 -8.51
CA ASP A 68 -65.09 -13.65 -9.47
C ASP A 68 -64.74 -14.33 -10.80
N HIS A 69 -65.46 -13.94 -11.84
CA HIS A 69 -65.34 -14.47 -13.20
C HIS A 69 -64.79 -13.43 -14.19
N PHE A 70 -64.22 -12.33 -13.70
CA PHE A 70 -63.64 -11.29 -14.55
C PHE A 70 -62.50 -11.84 -15.41
N LEU A 71 -61.61 -12.66 -14.85
CA LEU A 71 -60.52 -13.29 -15.59
C LEU A 71 -61.04 -14.27 -16.65
N ASP A 72 -62.08 -15.04 -16.35
CA ASP A 72 -62.70 -15.96 -17.30
C ASP A 72 -63.31 -15.21 -18.50
N LEU A 73 -63.96 -14.06 -18.23
CA LEU A 73 -64.47 -13.16 -19.25
C LEU A 73 -63.33 -12.55 -20.09
N CYS A 74 -62.23 -12.11 -19.47
CA CYS A 74 -61.05 -11.64 -20.19
C CYS A 74 -60.49 -12.70 -21.15
N VAL A 75 -60.34 -13.96 -20.68
CA VAL A 75 -59.86 -15.07 -21.52
C VAL A 75 -60.86 -15.44 -22.63
N ALA A 76 -62.17 -15.34 -22.37
CA ALA A 76 -63.19 -15.54 -23.41
C ALA A 76 -63.16 -14.42 -24.46
N LEU A 77 -62.97 -13.16 -24.05
CA LEU A 77 -62.83 -12.00 -24.94
C LEU A 77 -61.54 -12.05 -25.74
N GLU A 78 -60.40 -12.42 -25.16
CA GLU A 78 -59.12 -12.60 -25.86
C GLU A 78 -59.23 -13.65 -26.98
N LYS A 79 -59.97 -14.74 -26.74
CA LYS A 79 -60.19 -15.82 -27.73
C LYS A 79 -61.25 -15.49 -28.78
N ALA A 80 -62.30 -14.76 -28.42
CA ALA A 80 -63.38 -14.41 -29.34
C ALA A 80 -63.04 -13.16 -30.18
N TYR A 81 -62.51 -12.13 -29.53
CA TYR A 81 -62.26 -10.79 -30.08
C TYR A 81 -60.90 -10.26 -29.60
N PRO A 82 -59.77 -10.83 -30.08
CA PRO A 82 -58.42 -10.44 -29.64
C PRO A 82 -58.13 -8.94 -29.85
N ASP A 83 -58.62 -8.35 -30.95
CA ASP A 83 -58.44 -6.92 -31.24
C ASP A 83 -59.21 -6.02 -30.25
N LEU A 84 -60.42 -6.43 -29.84
CA LEU A 84 -61.23 -5.74 -28.83
C LEU A 84 -60.59 -5.87 -27.45
N TYR A 85 -60.09 -7.06 -27.10
CA TYR A 85 -59.38 -7.30 -25.86
C TYR A 85 -58.12 -6.44 -25.75
N ALA A 86 -57.32 -6.37 -26.82
CA ALA A 86 -56.15 -5.50 -26.90
C ALA A 86 -56.53 -4.00 -26.80
N ALA A 87 -57.64 -3.58 -27.41
CA ALA A 87 -58.11 -2.19 -27.35
C ALA A 87 -58.61 -1.79 -25.95
N LEU A 88 -59.32 -2.67 -25.25
CA LEU A 88 -59.90 -2.40 -23.92
C LEU A 88 -58.91 -2.56 -22.77
N PHE A 89 -58.01 -3.54 -22.84
CA PHE A 89 -57.14 -3.92 -21.72
C PHE A 89 -55.63 -3.76 -21.99
N GLY A 90 -55.23 -3.52 -23.26
CA GLY A 90 -53.81 -3.44 -23.64
C GLY A 90 -53.10 -2.11 -23.34
N ASN A 91 -53.82 -1.07 -22.91
CA ASN A 91 -53.31 0.31 -22.92
C ASN A 91 -53.21 1.00 -21.55
N ASN A 92 -53.02 0.24 -20.46
CA ASN A 92 -52.75 0.79 -19.12
C ASN A 92 -51.62 0.06 -18.36
N GLY A 93 -50.39 0.57 -18.50
CA GLY A 93 -49.42 0.62 -17.40
C GLY A 93 -48.33 -0.48 -17.26
N GLY A 94 -47.29 -0.43 -18.09
CA GLY A 94 -46.02 -1.15 -17.88
C GLY A 94 -44.92 -0.60 -18.80
N PRO A 95 -43.64 -0.50 -18.36
CA PRO A 95 -42.66 0.37 -19.02
C PRO A 95 -42.19 -0.16 -20.38
N VAL A 96 -42.03 0.80 -21.30
CA VAL A 96 -41.59 0.60 -22.68
C VAL A 96 -40.10 0.28 -22.74
N ASP A 97 -39.74 -0.76 -23.51
CA ASP A 97 -38.41 -0.89 -24.09
C ASP A 97 -38.56 -0.97 -25.61
N HIS A 98 -38.01 0.00 -26.33
CA HIS A 98 -38.12 0.10 -27.79
C HIS A 98 -36.91 -0.54 -28.46
N SER A 99 -37.11 -1.59 -29.27
CA SER A 99 -36.35 -1.73 -30.52
C SER A 99 -37.04 -2.68 -31.51
N THR A 100 -37.57 -2.11 -32.59
CA THR A 100 -38.17 -2.84 -33.71
C THR A 100 -37.24 -2.79 -34.92
N GLY A 101 -37.04 -3.93 -35.58
CA GLY A 101 -36.35 -4.08 -36.87
C GLY A 101 -36.26 -5.57 -37.23
N SER A 102 -37.05 -6.12 -38.17
CA SER A 102 -37.05 -5.83 -39.62
C SER A 102 -35.64 -6.00 -40.19
N THR A 103 -35.32 -6.93 -41.09
CA THR A 103 -36.07 -7.36 -42.31
C THR A 103 -35.58 -8.70 -42.90
N TYR A 104 -36.43 -9.31 -43.74
CA TYR A 104 -36.11 -10.15 -44.91
C TYR A 104 -35.61 -11.61 -44.77
N SER A 105 -36.29 -12.50 -45.53
CA SER A 105 -35.85 -13.86 -45.86
C SER A 105 -34.99 -13.86 -47.14
N VAL A 106 -33.91 -14.64 -47.15
CA VAL A 106 -33.26 -15.14 -48.39
C VAL A 106 -32.83 -16.61 -48.19
N LEU A 107 -32.97 -17.40 -49.25
CA LEU A 107 -32.51 -18.80 -49.34
C LEU A 107 -30.99 -18.92 -49.20
N SER A 108 -30.51 -20.05 -48.66
CA SER A 108 -29.61 -21.01 -49.36
C SER A 108 -28.64 -21.77 -48.45
N THR A 109 -28.46 -23.05 -48.78
CA THR A 109 -27.20 -23.82 -48.69
C THR A 109 -26.42 -23.83 -47.37
N MET A 110 -26.60 -24.90 -46.58
CA MET A 110 -25.54 -25.46 -45.75
C MET A 110 -24.59 -26.31 -46.61
N PRO A 111 -23.27 -26.10 -46.59
CA PRO A 111 -22.29 -27.05 -47.09
C PRO A 111 -21.93 -28.08 -46.00
N SER A 112 -21.70 -29.33 -46.43
CA SER A 112 -21.08 -30.37 -45.63
C SER A 112 -19.61 -30.52 -46.02
N ASP A 113 -18.73 -30.59 -45.03
CA ASP A 113 -17.45 -31.31 -45.09
C ASP A 113 -17.39 -32.12 -43.77
N SER A 114 -17.45 -33.46 -43.73
CA SER A 114 -16.69 -34.49 -44.46
C SER A 114 -15.22 -34.53 -44.03
N GLU A 115 -14.86 -35.55 -43.25
CA GLU A 115 -13.76 -36.51 -43.43
C GLU A 115 -13.99 -37.62 -42.38
N SER A 116 -14.46 -38.81 -42.75
CA SER A 116 -13.67 -39.95 -43.27
C SER A 116 -12.86 -40.67 -42.17
N SER A 117 -12.79 -41.99 -42.00
CA SER A 117 -13.47 -43.19 -42.55
C SER A 117 -13.09 -44.37 -41.61
N SER A 118 -13.81 -45.49 -41.46
CA SER A 118 -13.76 -46.61 -42.44
C SER A 118 -14.75 -47.73 -42.10
N SER A 119 -15.67 -48.00 -43.04
CA SER A 119 -16.02 -49.29 -43.69
C SER A 119 -15.71 -50.63 -42.97
N LEU A 120 -16.53 -51.68 -43.07
CA LEU A 120 -17.04 -52.29 -44.32
C LEU A 120 -18.41 -53.04 -44.18
N SER A 121 -19.34 -52.74 -45.10
CA SER A 121 -20.25 -53.61 -45.90
C SER A 121 -20.72 -54.99 -45.37
N SER A 122 -21.98 -55.44 -45.52
CA SER A 122 -22.68 -55.62 -46.82
C SER A 122 -24.15 -56.12 -46.69
N VAL A 123 -25.03 -55.58 -47.53
CA VAL A 123 -26.30 -56.07 -48.14
C VAL A 123 -26.93 -57.42 -47.70
N GLY A 124 -28.26 -57.41 -47.44
CA GLY A 124 -29.15 -58.56 -47.80
C GLY A 124 -30.33 -58.86 -46.85
N SER A 125 -31.57 -58.65 -47.30
CA SER A 125 -32.81 -59.15 -46.66
C SER A 125 -33.26 -60.50 -47.28
N PRO A 126 -34.38 -61.12 -46.87
CA PRO A 126 -34.78 -61.63 -45.55
C PRO A 126 -35.10 -63.15 -45.61
N VAL A 127 -35.90 -63.68 -44.66
CA VAL A 127 -36.60 -65.00 -44.62
C VAL A 127 -36.04 -66.08 -43.68
N ASN A 128 -37.00 -66.69 -42.95
CA ASN A 128 -36.97 -67.88 -42.09
C ASN A 128 -35.81 -68.89 -42.23
N GLY A 129 -35.32 -69.35 -41.08
CA GLY A 129 -34.59 -70.61 -40.94
C GLY A 129 -34.21 -70.89 -39.49
N GLU A 130 -34.62 -72.05 -38.95
CA GLU A 130 -34.12 -72.55 -37.66
C GLU A 130 -32.63 -72.89 -37.77
N ALA A 131 -31.81 -72.40 -36.83
CA ALA A 131 -30.44 -72.88 -36.65
C ALA A 131 -30.01 -72.75 -35.18
N SER A 132 -29.85 -73.90 -34.52
CA SER A 132 -29.26 -73.98 -33.18
C SER A 132 -27.83 -73.44 -33.17
N SER A 133 -27.43 -72.77 -32.09
CA SER A 133 -26.05 -72.39 -31.80
C SER A 133 -25.67 -72.81 -30.37
N PRO A 134 -24.40 -73.17 -30.11
CA PRO A 134 -24.00 -73.89 -28.89
C PRO A 134 -23.88 -72.98 -27.64
N PRO A 135 -23.83 -73.56 -26.42
CA PRO A 135 -23.65 -72.80 -25.19
C PRO A 135 -22.24 -72.18 -25.11
N PRO A 136 -22.09 -71.03 -24.42
CA PRO A 136 -20.78 -70.40 -24.22
C PRO A 136 -19.86 -71.27 -23.35
N ALA A 137 -18.59 -71.33 -23.73
CA ALA A 137 -17.57 -72.11 -23.03
C ALA A 137 -17.29 -71.57 -21.63
N ILE A 138 -17.02 -72.49 -20.70
CA ILE A 138 -16.69 -72.20 -19.31
C ILE A 138 -15.23 -71.74 -19.18
N ASN A 139 -15.01 -70.69 -18.38
CA ASN A 139 -13.72 -70.20 -17.85
C ASN A 139 -12.67 -69.67 -18.85
N ASP A 140 -12.71 -68.37 -19.09
CA ASP A 140 -11.51 -67.59 -19.49
C ASP A 140 -10.87 -66.91 -18.26
N ASN A 141 -10.28 -67.73 -17.38
CA ASN A 141 -9.57 -67.28 -16.18
C ASN A 141 -8.04 -67.27 -16.38
N ARG A 142 -7.57 -67.35 -17.64
CA ARG A 142 -6.13 -67.34 -17.99
C ARG A 142 -5.59 -65.92 -18.16
N HIS A 143 -6.30 -65.05 -18.87
CA HIS A 143 -5.85 -63.67 -19.09
C HIS A 143 -5.74 -62.83 -17.81
N THR A 144 -6.51 -63.15 -16.76
CA THR A 144 -6.35 -62.55 -15.43
C THR A 144 -5.10 -63.06 -14.70
N SER A 145 -4.74 -64.34 -14.86
CA SER A 145 -3.52 -64.94 -14.30
C SER A 145 -2.26 -64.34 -14.90
N ASP A 146 -2.17 -64.27 -16.23
CA ASP A 146 -0.97 -63.77 -16.93
C ASP A 146 -0.69 -62.29 -16.59
N ASN A 147 -1.75 -61.50 -16.42
CA ASN A 147 -1.66 -60.11 -15.95
C ASN A 147 -1.20 -60.02 -14.48
N LEU A 148 -1.67 -60.91 -13.61
CA LEU A 148 -1.27 -60.94 -12.20
C LEU A 148 0.20 -61.33 -12.03
N ASP A 149 0.67 -62.32 -12.80
CA ASP A 149 2.08 -62.73 -12.83
C ASP A 149 3.00 -61.62 -13.39
N THR A 150 2.53 -60.87 -14.41
CA THR A 150 3.23 -59.70 -14.94
C THR A 150 3.36 -58.60 -13.88
N ILE A 151 2.29 -58.31 -13.13
CA ILE A 151 2.32 -57.34 -12.01
C ILE A 151 3.24 -57.83 -10.87
N LEU A 152 3.24 -59.12 -10.56
CA LEU A 152 4.16 -59.72 -9.57
C LEU A 152 5.63 -59.61 -9.99
N LEU A 153 5.94 -59.79 -11.27
CA LEU A 153 7.29 -59.61 -11.81
C LEU A 153 7.74 -58.15 -11.72
N GLN A 154 6.88 -57.19 -12.11
CA GLN A 154 7.14 -55.76 -11.99
C GLN A 154 7.35 -55.34 -10.52
N LEU A 155 6.49 -55.81 -9.61
CA LEU A 155 6.61 -55.51 -8.18
C LEU A 155 7.92 -56.06 -7.59
N ARG A 156 8.32 -57.29 -7.96
CA ARG A 156 9.62 -57.88 -7.59
C ARG A 156 10.80 -57.12 -8.18
N GLN A 157 10.65 -56.46 -9.33
CA GLN A 157 11.69 -55.63 -9.93
C GLN A 157 11.84 -54.29 -9.19
N VAL A 158 10.75 -53.54 -8.99
CA VAL A 158 10.77 -52.28 -8.22
C VAL A 158 11.26 -52.52 -6.78
N THR A 159 10.92 -53.66 -6.18
CA THR A 159 11.44 -54.08 -4.87
C THR A 159 12.97 -54.25 -4.87
N ARG A 160 13.53 -54.90 -5.91
CA ARG A 160 14.98 -55.06 -6.08
C ARG A 160 15.68 -53.72 -6.32
N GLU A 161 15.14 -52.88 -7.20
CA GLU A 161 15.68 -51.55 -7.50
C GLU A 161 15.71 -50.64 -6.26
N ARG A 162 14.63 -50.64 -5.47
CA ARG A 162 14.58 -49.97 -4.15
C ARG A 162 15.66 -50.47 -3.20
N ASP A 163 15.90 -51.78 -3.14
CA ASP A 163 16.86 -52.36 -2.21
C ASP A 163 18.32 -52.20 -2.68
N GLU A 164 18.56 -52.12 -3.99
CA GLU A 164 19.83 -51.65 -4.54
C GLU A 164 20.07 -50.16 -4.26
N LEU A 165 19.07 -49.30 -4.42
CA LEU A 165 19.17 -47.88 -4.08
C LEU A 165 19.44 -47.68 -2.58
N ARG A 166 18.79 -48.47 -1.71
CA ARG A 166 19.09 -48.49 -0.27
C ARG A 166 20.51 -48.98 0.03
N LYS A 167 21.02 -50.00 -0.68
CA LYS A 167 22.43 -50.42 -0.55
C LYS A 167 23.41 -49.33 -1.01
N ARG A 168 23.12 -48.63 -2.12
CA ARG A 168 23.93 -47.50 -2.59
C ARG A 168 23.92 -46.34 -1.59
N LEU A 169 22.76 -46.05 -0.98
CA LEU A 169 22.63 -45.05 0.07
C LEU A 169 23.37 -45.45 1.37
N ALA A 170 23.34 -46.73 1.75
CA ALA A 170 24.05 -47.25 2.92
C ALA A 170 25.59 -47.29 2.75
N LEU A 171 26.08 -47.33 1.51
CA LEU A 171 27.51 -47.22 1.18
C LEU A 171 27.99 -45.76 1.05
N ALA A 172 27.09 -44.78 1.13
CA ALA A 172 27.40 -43.35 1.07
C ALA A 172 27.55 -42.73 2.46
N SER A 173 28.64 -43.08 3.17
CA SER A 173 29.09 -42.40 4.39
C SER A 173 30.57 -42.77 4.67
N PRO A 174 31.43 -41.92 5.29
CA PRO A 174 31.11 -40.62 5.92
C PRO A 174 32.00 -39.42 5.50
N GLY A 175 31.49 -38.21 5.73
CA GLY A 175 32.30 -37.07 6.17
C GLY A 175 32.80 -36.06 5.13
N THR A 176 32.36 -34.81 5.27
CA THR A 176 33.19 -33.60 5.16
C THR A 176 32.45 -32.41 5.79
N THR A 177 33.17 -31.58 6.55
CA THR A 177 32.87 -30.18 6.91
C THR A 177 31.40 -29.78 7.13
N PHE A 178 30.94 -29.90 8.38
CA PHE A 178 29.80 -29.14 8.90
C PHE A 178 30.22 -27.68 9.13
N ASP A 179 30.29 -26.86 8.07
CA ASP A 179 30.54 -25.42 8.21
C ASP A 179 30.02 -24.59 7.02
N ASP A 180 28.79 -24.88 6.55
CA ASP A 180 28.09 -24.00 5.60
C ASP A 180 26.56 -24.15 5.68
N CYS A 181 25.98 -23.66 6.80
CA CYS A 181 24.54 -23.70 7.06
C CYS A 181 23.96 -22.30 7.42
N ARG A 182 24.21 -21.29 6.57
CA ARG A 182 23.27 -20.16 6.50
C ARG A 182 21.94 -20.65 5.94
N PRO A 183 20.78 -20.39 6.57
CA PRO A 183 19.49 -20.72 5.98
C PRO A 183 19.29 -19.93 4.68
N ASN A 184 19.31 -20.61 3.53
CA ASN A 184 18.99 -20.00 2.24
C ASN A 184 17.47 -19.67 2.22
N PRO A 185 17.06 -18.38 2.09
CA PRO A 185 15.65 -17.99 2.16
C PRO A 185 14.74 -18.68 1.12
N LYS A 186 15.31 -19.23 0.04
CA LYS A 186 14.56 -19.93 -1.02
C LYS A 186 13.96 -21.26 -0.55
N ALA A 187 14.63 -21.99 0.36
CA ALA A 187 14.19 -23.32 0.78
C ALA A 187 12.81 -23.32 1.49
N GLY A 188 12.46 -22.24 2.20
CA GLY A 188 11.15 -22.09 2.83
C GLY A 188 10.01 -21.92 1.83
N HIS A 189 10.24 -21.18 0.74
CA HIS A 189 9.26 -21.03 -0.34
C HIS A 189 9.06 -22.33 -1.13
N ASP A 190 10.13 -23.08 -1.39
CA ASP A 190 10.04 -24.37 -2.08
C ASP A 190 9.31 -25.41 -1.20
N TYR A 191 9.53 -25.41 0.11
CA TYR A 191 8.80 -26.26 1.05
C TYR A 191 7.30 -25.92 1.12
N GLU A 192 6.91 -24.65 1.29
CA GLU A 192 5.49 -24.27 1.30
C GLU A 192 4.80 -24.48 -0.06
N ARG A 193 5.54 -24.31 -1.18
CA ARG A 193 5.06 -24.69 -2.52
C ARG A 193 4.78 -26.19 -2.60
N LEU A 194 5.72 -27.03 -2.17
CA LEU A 194 5.58 -28.49 -2.18
C LEU A 194 4.45 -28.95 -1.24
N LYS A 195 4.36 -28.39 -0.03
CA LYS A 195 3.27 -28.63 0.93
C LYS A 195 1.91 -28.27 0.34
N THR A 196 1.80 -27.12 -0.33
CA THR A 196 0.58 -26.72 -1.04
C THR A 196 0.25 -27.68 -2.19
N GLN A 197 1.25 -28.17 -2.93
CA GLN A 197 1.08 -29.16 -3.98
C GLN A 197 0.62 -30.52 -3.44
N CYS A 198 1.17 -30.98 -2.31
CA CYS A 198 0.71 -32.19 -1.61
C CYS A 198 -0.73 -32.04 -1.09
N MET A 199 -1.10 -30.89 -0.51
CA MET A 199 -2.48 -30.65 -0.07
C MET A 199 -3.48 -30.68 -1.25
N ARG A 200 -3.11 -30.10 -2.40
CA ARG A 200 -3.91 -30.20 -3.64
C ARG A 200 -4.03 -31.65 -4.10
N ALA A 201 -2.92 -32.37 -4.22
CA ALA A 201 -2.92 -33.78 -4.63
C ALA A 201 -3.76 -34.69 -3.70
N MET A 202 -3.77 -34.42 -2.39
CA MET A 202 -4.63 -35.11 -1.43
C MET A 202 -6.12 -34.77 -1.60
N ALA A 203 -6.44 -33.51 -1.88
CA ALA A 203 -7.82 -33.09 -2.19
C ALA A 203 -8.31 -33.68 -3.53
N ASP A 204 -7.45 -33.71 -4.55
CA ASP A 204 -7.73 -34.33 -5.85
C ASP A 204 -7.92 -35.85 -5.70
N LEU A 205 -7.10 -36.52 -4.89
CA LEU A 205 -7.25 -37.94 -4.56
C LEU A 205 -8.58 -38.21 -3.84
N GLN A 206 -8.96 -37.36 -2.88
CA GLN A 206 -10.25 -37.48 -2.18
C GLN A 206 -11.43 -37.21 -3.13
N CYS A 207 -11.28 -36.30 -4.09
CA CYS A 207 -12.26 -36.05 -5.14
C CYS A 207 -12.42 -37.28 -6.06
N LEU A 208 -11.30 -37.88 -6.50
CA LEU A 208 -11.26 -39.10 -7.30
C LEU A 208 -11.86 -40.30 -6.55
N GLN A 209 -11.57 -40.47 -5.26
CA GLN A 209 -12.20 -41.50 -4.43
C GLN A 209 -13.72 -41.31 -4.35
N ASN A 210 -14.19 -40.09 -4.09
CA ASN A 210 -15.62 -39.77 -4.08
C ASN A 210 -16.28 -39.99 -5.45
N GLN A 211 -15.59 -39.69 -6.55
CA GLN A 211 -16.06 -39.93 -7.91
C GLN A 211 -16.13 -41.43 -8.20
N HIS A 212 -15.10 -42.20 -7.85
CA HIS A 212 -15.08 -43.66 -7.98
C HIS A 212 -16.22 -44.31 -7.20
N THR A 213 -16.47 -43.91 -5.94
CA THR A 213 -17.61 -44.40 -5.15
C THR A 213 -18.97 -44.08 -5.80
N LYS A 214 -19.13 -42.91 -6.42
CA LYS A 214 -20.35 -42.56 -7.16
C LYS A 214 -20.51 -43.39 -8.43
N THR A 215 -19.43 -43.63 -9.17
CA THR A 215 -19.44 -44.49 -10.37
C THR A 215 -19.74 -45.94 -10.00
N LEU A 216 -19.14 -46.46 -8.92
CA LEU A 216 -19.40 -47.81 -8.41
C LEU A 216 -20.90 -48.02 -8.14
N LYS A 217 -21.53 -47.09 -7.40
CA LYS A 217 -22.98 -47.15 -7.12
C LYS A 217 -23.84 -47.15 -8.39
N ARG A 218 -23.49 -46.34 -9.39
CA ARG A 218 -24.18 -46.34 -10.70
C ARG A 218 -24.01 -47.67 -11.43
N CYS A 219 -22.84 -48.31 -11.34
CA CYS A 219 -22.64 -49.65 -11.89
C CYS A 219 -23.46 -50.70 -11.12
N GLU A 220 -23.53 -50.63 -9.79
CA GLU A 220 -24.40 -51.52 -8.98
C GLU A 220 -25.88 -51.33 -9.28
N GLU A 221 -26.33 -50.10 -9.55
CA GLU A 221 -27.68 -49.76 -9.97
C GLU A 221 -27.98 -50.32 -11.37
N ALA A 222 -27.07 -50.13 -12.33
CA ALA A 222 -27.20 -50.65 -13.69
C ALA A 222 -27.19 -52.19 -13.76
N VAL A 223 -26.44 -52.87 -12.89
CA VAL A 223 -26.48 -54.34 -12.76
C VAL A 223 -27.84 -54.80 -12.25
N LYS A 224 -28.39 -54.15 -11.20
CA LYS A 224 -29.74 -54.48 -10.68
C LYS A 224 -30.83 -54.25 -11.73
N GLU A 225 -30.69 -53.21 -12.55
CA GLU A 225 -31.61 -52.93 -13.66
C GLU A 225 -31.50 -54.00 -14.77
N ALA A 226 -30.27 -54.42 -15.12
CA ALA A 226 -30.05 -55.51 -16.07
C ALA A 226 -30.62 -56.86 -15.56
N ASP A 227 -30.41 -57.19 -14.28
CA ASP A 227 -30.97 -58.38 -13.63
C ASP A 227 -32.51 -58.35 -13.63
N PHE A 228 -33.11 -57.18 -13.38
CA PHE A 228 -34.56 -56.98 -13.44
C PHE A 228 -35.11 -57.24 -14.85
N TYR A 229 -34.50 -56.67 -15.89
CA TYR A 229 -34.91 -56.93 -17.28
C TYR A 229 -34.65 -58.38 -17.70
N HIS A 230 -33.58 -59.01 -17.23
CA HIS A 230 -33.30 -60.43 -17.50
C HIS A 230 -34.35 -61.35 -16.86
N MET A 231 -34.77 -61.07 -15.62
CA MET A 231 -35.85 -61.80 -14.94
C MET A 231 -37.19 -61.60 -15.65
N LEU A 232 -37.50 -60.36 -16.07
CA LEU A 232 -38.72 -60.05 -16.83
C LEU A 232 -38.73 -60.79 -18.18
N HIS A 233 -37.62 -60.79 -18.91
CA HIS A 233 -37.48 -61.49 -20.18
C HIS A 233 -37.64 -63.01 -20.02
N SER A 234 -37.03 -63.60 -18.99
CA SER A 234 -37.16 -65.03 -18.68
C SER A 234 -38.60 -65.42 -18.34
N ARG A 235 -39.34 -64.54 -17.63
CA ARG A 235 -40.77 -64.74 -17.38
C ARG A 235 -41.59 -64.68 -18.67
N VAL A 236 -41.38 -63.67 -19.51
CA VAL A 236 -42.09 -63.51 -20.79
C VAL A 236 -41.83 -64.69 -21.73
N LEU A 237 -40.61 -65.24 -21.75
CA LEU A 237 -40.30 -66.48 -22.48
C LEU A 237 -41.06 -67.70 -21.93
N GLY A 238 -41.21 -67.81 -20.61
CA GLY A 238 -42.02 -68.85 -19.97
C GLY A 238 -43.50 -68.76 -20.35
N ASP A 239 -44.07 -67.55 -20.22
CA ASP A 239 -45.46 -67.26 -20.59
C ASP A 239 -45.70 -67.52 -22.11
N GLN A 240 -44.72 -67.18 -22.97
CA GLN A 240 -44.76 -67.48 -24.41
C GLN A 240 -44.71 -68.99 -24.70
N GLY A 241 -43.88 -69.74 -23.96
CA GLY A 241 -43.80 -71.19 -24.06
C GLY A 241 -45.12 -71.87 -23.70
N GLN A 242 -45.72 -71.49 -22.56
CA GLN A 242 -47.02 -72.00 -22.13
C GLN A 242 -48.11 -71.70 -23.17
N LEU A 243 -48.20 -70.46 -23.65
CA LEU A 243 -49.21 -70.08 -24.66
C LEU A 243 -49.04 -70.85 -25.98
N LYS A 244 -47.80 -71.20 -26.36
CA LYS A 244 -47.52 -72.05 -27.51
C LYS A 244 -48.03 -73.47 -27.31
N GLU A 245 -47.80 -74.07 -26.13
CA GLU A 245 -48.31 -75.41 -25.79
C GLU A 245 -49.85 -75.44 -25.78
N GLU A 246 -50.50 -74.43 -25.18
CA GLU A 246 -51.96 -74.27 -25.19
C GLU A 246 -52.52 -74.09 -26.62
N MET A 247 -51.84 -73.33 -27.47
CA MET A 247 -52.25 -73.20 -28.88
C MET A 247 -52.09 -74.53 -29.65
N GLU A 248 -51.08 -75.33 -29.33
CA GLU A 248 -50.93 -76.67 -29.90
C GLU A 248 -51.98 -77.67 -29.39
N THR A 249 -52.40 -77.62 -28.12
CA THR A 249 -53.49 -78.48 -27.62
C THR A 249 -54.81 -78.15 -28.31
N LEU A 250 -55.19 -76.86 -28.37
CA LEU A 250 -56.37 -76.40 -29.09
C LEU A 250 -56.34 -76.80 -30.58
N ARG A 251 -55.16 -76.85 -31.21
CA ARG A 251 -54.99 -77.32 -32.59
C ARG A 251 -55.27 -78.82 -32.74
N ARG A 252 -54.84 -79.65 -31.77
CA ARG A 252 -55.12 -81.10 -31.74
C ARG A 252 -56.61 -81.37 -31.53
N ASP A 253 -57.24 -80.65 -30.61
CA ASP A 253 -58.67 -80.77 -30.28
C ASP A 253 -59.55 -80.36 -31.47
N ASN A 254 -59.24 -79.24 -32.13
CA ASN A 254 -59.92 -78.81 -33.35
C ASN A 254 -59.81 -79.89 -34.46
N ALA A 255 -58.61 -80.43 -34.67
CA ALA A 255 -58.39 -81.52 -35.62
C ALA A 255 -59.14 -82.82 -35.24
N GLN A 256 -59.49 -83.03 -33.96
CA GLN A 256 -60.35 -84.13 -33.54
C GLN A 256 -61.83 -83.83 -33.82
N LEU A 257 -62.33 -82.66 -33.44
CA LEU A 257 -63.71 -82.24 -33.70
C LEU A 257 -64.05 -82.26 -35.20
N VAL A 258 -63.11 -81.87 -36.07
CA VAL A 258 -63.27 -81.96 -37.54
C VAL A 258 -63.41 -83.42 -38.01
N ARG A 259 -62.70 -84.38 -37.39
CA ARG A 259 -62.84 -85.81 -37.70
C ARG A 259 -64.20 -86.35 -37.25
N GLU A 260 -64.64 -86.01 -36.04
CA GLU A 260 -65.94 -86.41 -35.49
C GLU A 260 -67.11 -85.85 -36.31
N HIS A 261 -67.05 -84.56 -36.69
CA HIS A 261 -68.03 -83.93 -37.58
C HIS A 261 -68.13 -84.65 -38.94
N ASN A 262 -66.99 -84.99 -39.55
CA ASN A 262 -66.98 -85.70 -40.84
C ASN A 262 -67.56 -87.12 -40.73
N HIS A 263 -67.35 -87.82 -39.61
CA HIS A 263 -67.95 -89.12 -39.36
C HIS A 263 -69.48 -89.02 -39.19
N LEU A 264 -69.96 -88.06 -38.38
CA LEU A 264 -71.40 -87.82 -38.22
C LEU A 264 -72.09 -87.47 -39.54
N LYS A 265 -71.42 -86.70 -40.41
CA LYS A 265 -71.91 -86.38 -41.75
C LYS A 265 -72.13 -87.63 -42.61
N GLN A 266 -71.17 -88.56 -42.63
CA GLN A 266 -71.28 -89.83 -43.35
C GLN A 266 -72.47 -90.67 -42.85
N ASN A 267 -72.64 -90.78 -41.53
CA ASN A 267 -73.75 -91.52 -40.93
C ASN A 267 -75.11 -90.90 -41.31
N CYS A 268 -75.21 -89.58 -41.41
CA CYS A 268 -76.42 -88.89 -41.90
C CYS A 268 -76.71 -89.13 -43.40
N GLU A 269 -75.68 -89.33 -44.23
CA GLU A 269 -75.82 -89.65 -45.65
C GLU A 269 -76.29 -91.10 -45.85
N GLU A 270 -75.80 -92.04 -45.03
CA GLU A 270 -76.22 -93.44 -45.06
C GLU A 270 -77.70 -93.64 -44.65
N LEU A 271 -78.15 -92.96 -43.58
CA LEU A 271 -79.55 -93.03 -43.14
C LEU A 271 -80.54 -92.54 -44.22
N LYS A 272 -80.17 -91.52 -44.99
CA LYS A 272 -80.98 -91.04 -46.13
C LYS A 272 -81.07 -92.08 -47.25
N ARG A 273 -79.99 -92.83 -47.50
CA ARG A 273 -79.96 -93.91 -48.50
C ARG A 273 -80.90 -95.05 -48.13
N LEU A 274 -80.92 -95.45 -46.85
CA LEU A 274 -81.82 -96.49 -46.33
C LEU A 274 -83.30 -96.11 -46.50
N HIS A 275 -83.68 -94.90 -46.06
CA HIS A 275 -85.08 -94.43 -46.17
C HIS A 275 -85.63 -94.43 -47.61
N GLY A 276 -84.78 -94.14 -48.60
CA GLY A 276 -85.14 -94.21 -50.02
C GLY A 276 -85.36 -95.63 -50.58
N GLN A 277 -84.86 -96.67 -49.89
CA GLN A 277 -85.12 -98.07 -50.27
C GLN A 277 -86.49 -98.51 -49.76
N ASP A 278 -86.79 -98.30 -48.48
CA ASP A 278 -88.05 -98.66 -47.83
C ASP A 278 -89.28 -98.09 -48.57
N GLN A 279 -89.18 -96.85 -49.05
CA GLN A 279 -90.27 -96.18 -49.76
C GLN A 279 -90.62 -96.87 -51.09
N LYS A 280 -89.64 -97.51 -51.74
CA LYS A 280 -89.84 -98.19 -53.04
C LYS A 280 -90.58 -99.51 -52.87
N GLU A 281 -90.24 -100.29 -51.86
CA GLU A 281 -90.86 -101.60 -51.57
C GLU A 281 -92.36 -101.47 -51.26
N LEU A 282 -92.75 -100.38 -50.58
CA LEU A 282 -94.15 -100.05 -50.29
C LEU A 282 -94.99 -99.73 -51.53
N SER A 283 -94.39 -99.28 -52.63
CA SER A 283 -95.10 -99.05 -53.91
C SER A 283 -95.50 -100.36 -54.59
N ASP A 284 -94.59 -101.33 -54.62
CA ASP A 284 -94.76 -102.56 -55.39
C ASP A 284 -95.87 -103.45 -54.79
N LEU A 285 -95.95 -103.51 -53.46
CA LEU A 285 -97.02 -104.20 -52.72
C LEU A 285 -98.43 -103.67 -53.02
N ARG A 286 -98.57 -102.37 -53.29
CA ARG A 286 -99.87 -101.75 -53.60
C ARG A 286 -100.38 -102.14 -54.99
N LEU A 287 -99.48 -102.42 -55.93
CA LEU A 287 -99.83 -102.78 -57.30
C LEU A 287 -100.47 -104.17 -57.38
N GLN A 288 -99.94 -105.15 -56.62
CA GLN A 288 -100.48 -106.51 -56.55
C GLN A 288 -101.94 -106.55 -56.06
N GLN A 289 -102.29 -105.71 -55.09
CA GLN A 289 -103.62 -105.75 -54.46
C GLN A 289 -104.76 -105.32 -55.40
N GLN A 290 -104.46 -104.55 -56.44
CA GLN A 290 -105.46 -104.01 -57.37
C GLN A 290 -105.94 -105.05 -58.42
N GLN A 291 -105.23 -106.17 -58.56
CA GLN A 291 -105.42 -107.12 -59.67
C GLN A 291 -106.47 -108.22 -59.39
N VAL A 292 -106.91 -108.37 -58.14
CA VAL A 292 -107.70 -109.54 -57.65
C VAL A 292 -109.23 -109.37 -57.73
N MET A 293 -109.74 -108.16 -58.01
CA MET A 293 -111.12 -107.74 -57.62
C MET A 293 -112.18 -107.65 -58.76
N ARG A 294 -112.22 -108.53 -59.78
CA ARG A 294 -112.94 -108.19 -61.05
C ARG A 294 -114.20 -108.96 -61.53
N GLU A 295 -114.55 -110.19 -61.13
CA GLU A 295 -115.58 -110.98 -61.85
C GLU A 295 -116.86 -111.41 -61.08
N LYS A 296 -117.94 -111.76 -61.84
CA LYS A 296 -119.37 -111.55 -61.48
C LYS A 296 -120.24 -112.82 -61.64
N GLY A 297 -121.38 -112.85 -60.91
CA GLY A 297 -122.70 -112.85 -61.57
C GLY A 297 -123.57 -114.12 -61.64
N SER A 298 -124.79 -113.99 -61.08
CA SER A 298 -126.09 -114.49 -61.58
C SER A 298 -126.28 -115.99 -61.95
N SER A 299 -126.96 -116.81 -61.13
CA SER A 299 -128.43 -117.04 -61.15
C SER A 299 -128.90 -117.95 -62.32
N GLU A 300 -129.36 -119.21 -62.16
CA GLU A 300 -129.83 -120.01 -61.00
C GLU A 300 -131.30 -119.60 -60.66
N VAL A 301 -131.52 -118.29 -60.60
CA VAL A 301 -132.75 -117.49 -60.58
C VAL A 301 -133.86 -117.89 -59.64
N LEU A 302 -134.68 -118.90 -59.95
CA LEU A 302 -136.06 -118.95 -59.44
C LEU A 302 -136.34 -120.04 -58.40
N ASN A 303 -135.77 -121.24 -58.57
CA ASN A 303 -135.56 -122.11 -57.42
C ASN A 303 -134.36 -121.60 -56.59
N LYS A 304 -133.47 -120.74 -57.15
CA LYS A 304 -132.68 -119.74 -56.40
C LYS A 304 -133.43 -118.44 -56.03
N LEU A 305 -134.76 -118.43 -56.15
CA LEU A 305 -135.66 -117.50 -55.46
C LEU A 305 -136.54 -118.25 -54.46
N TYR A 306 -136.19 -119.49 -54.12
CA TYR A 306 -136.69 -120.16 -52.94
C TYR A 306 -135.60 -120.84 -52.11
N GLU A 307 -134.75 -121.69 -52.69
CA GLU A 307 -133.47 -122.12 -52.09
C GLU A 307 -132.65 -120.89 -51.81
N THR A 308 -132.21 -120.11 -52.80
CA THR A 308 -131.69 -118.76 -52.53
C THR A 308 -132.81 -117.72 -52.33
N THR A 309 -133.86 -118.08 -51.57
CA THR A 309 -134.38 -117.18 -50.51
C THR A 309 -134.07 -117.70 -49.11
N MET A 310 -134.03 -119.01 -48.89
CA MET A 310 -133.46 -119.63 -47.69
C MET A 310 -131.93 -119.48 -47.59
N ASP A 311 -131.18 -119.47 -48.69
CA ASP A 311 -129.77 -119.06 -48.80
C ASP A 311 -129.64 -117.53 -48.96
N LYS A 312 -130.72 -116.78 -49.21
CA LYS A 312 -130.73 -115.34 -48.88
C LYS A 312 -131.07 -115.12 -47.42
N LEU A 313 -131.72 -116.04 -46.71
CA LEU A 313 -132.02 -115.90 -45.28
C LEU A 313 -130.84 -116.36 -44.44
N GLU A 314 -130.30 -117.54 -44.72
CA GLU A 314 -129.02 -118.05 -44.23
C GLU A 314 -127.86 -117.24 -44.82
N GLY A 315 -128.03 -116.66 -46.02
CA GLY A 315 -127.13 -115.65 -46.59
C GLY A 315 -127.18 -114.34 -45.84
N VAL A 316 -128.36 -113.77 -45.59
CA VAL A 316 -128.55 -112.57 -44.75
C VAL A 316 -128.11 -112.82 -43.31
N LYS A 317 -128.25 -114.05 -42.80
CA LYS A 317 -127.71 -114.45 -41.50
C LYS A 317 -126.19 -114.53 -41.51
N LYS A 318 -125.57 -115.14 -42.54
CA LYS A 318 -124.11 -115.12 -42.72
C LYS A 318 -123.57 -113.72 -43.01
N ASP A 319 -124.32 -112.88 -43.71
CA ASP A 319 -124.01 -111.48 -43.99
C ASP A 319 -124.20 -110.64 -42.72
N TYR A 320 -125.18 -110.96 -41.88
CA TYR A 320 -125.38 -110.35 -40.55
C TYR A 320 -124.28 -110.78 -39.58
N ASP A 321 -123.90 -112.05 -39.56
CA ASP A 321 -122.79 -112.56 -38.75
C ASP A 321 -121.45 -111.99 -39.26
N ALA A 322 -121.26 -111.87 -40.58
CA ALA A 322 -120.10 -111.23 -41.18
C ALA A 322 -120.10 -109.71 -40.98
N LEU A 323 -121.26 -109.05 -40.99
CA LEU A 323 -121.42 -107.62 -40.69
C LEU A 323 -121.18 -107.36 -39.21
N SER A 324 -121.70 -108.21 -38.32
CA SER A 324 -121.47 -108.20 -36.88
C SER A 324 -120.00 -108.44 -36.55
N LYS A 325 -119.35 -109.38 -37.25
CA LYS A 325 -117.91 -109.60 -37.17
C LYS A 325 -117.12 -108.40 -37.67
N ARG A 326 -117.44 -107.86 -38.86
CA ARG A 326 -116.82 -106.64 -39.40
C ARG A 326 -117.03 -105.42 -38.51
N TYR A 327 -118.20 -105.31 -37.88
CA TYR A 327 -118.50 -104.24 -36.92
C TYR A 327 -117.66 -104.42 -35.65
N SER A 328 -117.56 -105.64 -35.13
CA SER A 328 -116.70 -105.98 -33.99
C SER A 328 -115.21 -105.73 -34.30
N GLU A 329 -114.74 -106.12 -35.49
CA GLU A 329 -113.40 -105.83 -36.01
C GLU A 329 -113.18 -104.31 -36.19
N LYS A 330 -114.20 -103.56 -36.63
CA LYS A 330 -114.13 -102.11 -36.79
C LYS A 330 -114.13 -101.36 -35.46
N VAL A 331 -114.88 -101.85 -34.46
CA VAL A 331 -114.84 -101.38 -33.07
C VAL A 331 -113.48 -101.68 -32.45
N ALA A 332 -112.92 -102.88 -32.64
CA ALA A 332 -111.59 -103.24 -32.16
C ALA A 332 -110.49 -102.37 -32.81
N SER A 333 -110.57 -102.13 -34.13
CA SER A 333 -109.71 -101.18 -34.84
C SER A 333 -109.85 -99.77 -34.26
N HIS A 334 -111.08 -99.28 -34.08
CA HIS A 334 -111.32 -97.94 -33.54
C HIS A 334 -110.80 -97.78 -32.12
N ASN A 335 -110.99 -98.76 -31.25
CA ASN A 335 -110.41 -98.77 -29.90
C ASN A 335 -108.88 -98.76 -29.94
N THR A 336 -108.26 -99.50 -30.88
CA THR A 336 -106.80 -99.50 -31.08
C THR A 336 -106.30 -98.14 -31.57
N ASP A 337 -107.03 -97.50 -32.49
CA ASP A 337 -106.69 -96.19 -33.03
C ASP A 337 -106.95 -95.06 -32.03
N LEU A 338 -107.95 -95.19 -31.15
CA LEU A 338 -108.17 -94.32 -29.99
C LEU A 338 -107.00 -94.41 -29.01
N SER A 339 -106.58 -95.60 -28.60
CA SER A 339 -105.43 -95.74 -27.69
C SER A 339 -104.12 -95.24 -28.30
N ARG A 340 -103.93 -95.35 -29.63
CA ARG A 340 -102.83 -94.70 -30.35
C ARG A 340 -102.92 -93.18 -30.32
N LEU A 341 -104.12 -92.62 -30.48
CA LEU A 341 -104.34 -91.17 -30.40
C LEU A 341 -104.11 -90.65 -28.99
N GLU A 342 -104.62 -91.33 -27.96
CA GLU A 342 -104.39 -91.01 -26.54
C GLU A 342 -102.89 -91.04 -26.20
N GLN A 343 -102.16 -92.05 -26.69
CA GLN A 343 -100.71 -92.13 -26.54
C GLN A 343 -100.01 -90.96 -27.26
N ALA A 344 -100.38 -90.68 -28.51
CA ALA A 344 -99.82 -89.57 -29.28
C ALA A 344 -100.12 -88.21 -28.63
N GLU A 345 -101.30 -88.02 -28.03
CA GLU A 345 -101.64 -86.81 -27.28
C GLU A 345 -100.81 -86.66 -26.00
N GLU A 346 -100.58 -87.73 -25.24
CA GLU A 346 -99.72 -87.67 -24.04
C GLU A 346 -98.25 -87.45 -24.42
N GLU A 347 -97.77 -88.05 -25.52
CA GLU A 347 -96.47 -87.76 -26.10
C GLU A 347 -96.36 -86.29 -26.54
N ASN A 348 -97.41 -85.72 -27.16
CA ASN A 348 -97.44 -84.32 -27.56
C ASN A 348 -97.49 -83.37 -26.34
N ARG A 349 -98.27 -83.71 -25.30
CA ARG A 349 -98.26 -83.01 -23.99
C ARG A 349 -96.89 -83.07 -23.32
N ARG A 350 -96.18 -84.19 -23.43
CA ARG A 350 -94.81 -84.37 -22.91
C ARG A 350 -93.80 -83.54 -23.70
N LEU A 351 -93.87 -83.55 -25.03
CA LEU A 351 -93.00 -82.76 -25.91
C LEU A 351 -93.21 -81.26 -25.71
N GLN A 352 -94.47 -80.80 -25.56
CA GLN A 352 -94.78 -79.41 -25.23
C GLN A 352 -94.12 -78.99 -23.90
N LYS A 353 -94.26 -79.80 -22.84
CA LYS A 353 -93.59 -79.54 -21.55
C LYS A 353 -92.06 -79.49 -21.68
N GLN A 354 -91.46 -80.31 -22.53
CA GLN A 354 -90.02 -80.27 -22.81
C GLN A 354 -89.62 -79.00 -23.57
N MET A 355 -90.39 -78.59 -24.58
CA MET A 355 -90.17 -77.34 -25.31
C MET A 355 -90.28 -76.12 -24.40
N ASP A 356 -91.30 -76.06 -23.54
CA ASP A 356 -91.49 -74.97 -22.57
C ASP A 356 -90.33 -74.88 -21.56
N ALA A 357 -89.78 -76.03 -21.15
CA ALA A 357 -88.59 -76.09 -20.29
C ALA A 357 -87.33 -75.57 -21.01
N LEU A 358 -87.12 -75.98 -22.27
CA LEU A 358 -86.00 -75.51 -23.10
C LEU A 358 -86.09 -74.00 -23.40
N LEU A 359 -87.30 -73.47 -23.63
CA LEU A 359 -87.54 -72.02 -23.81
C LEU A 359 -87.14 -71.25 -22.53
N LYS A 360 -87.59 -71.70 -21.35
CA LYS A 360 -87.18 -71.09 -20.06
C LYS A 360 -85.67 -71.16 -19.83
N GLN A 361 -85.02 -72.25 -20.24
CA GLN A 361 -83.58 -72.41 -20.13
C GLN A 361 -82.83 -71.45 -21.06
N ARG A 362 -83.29 -71.30 -22.32
CA ARG A 362 -82.79 -70.30 -23.28
C ARG A 362 -82.93 -68.89 -22.74
N ASP A 363 -84.10 -68.52 -22.22
CA ASP A 363 -84.38 -67.17 -21.73
C ASP A 363 -83.54 -66.83 -20.50
N SER A 364 -83.33 -67.81 -19.62
CA SER A 364 -82.38 -67.70 -18.51
C SER A 364 -80.93 -67.48 -18.99
N ALA A 365 -80.48 -68.24 -20.00
CA ALA A 365 -79.15 -68.09 -20.59
C ALA A 365 -78.97 -66.72 -21.27
N MET A 366 -79.98 -66.24 -22.00
CA MET A 366 -80.00 -64.89 -22.60
C MET A 366 -79.88 -63.79 -21.54
N HIS A 367 -80.59 -63.92 -20.41
CA HIS A 367 -80.45 -62.98 -19.29
C HIS A 367 -79.04 -62.98 -18.70
N TYR A 368 -78.42 -64.15 -18.49
CA TYR A 368 -77.02 -64.23 -18.03
C TYR A 368 -76.04 -63.62 -19.05
N GLN A 369 -76.23 -63.87 -20.35
CA GLN A 369 -75.40 -63.27 -21.41
C GLN A 369 -75.52 -61.74 -21.41
N GLN A 370 -76.73 -61.20 -21.23
CA GLN A 370 -76.96 -59.76 -21.19
C GLN A 370 -76.40 -59.11 -19.91
N GLN A 371 -76.51 -59.78 -18.76
CA GLN A 371 -75.85 -59.35 -17.53
C GLN A 371 -74.33 -59.35 -17.68
N TYR A 372 -73.73 -60.40 -18.25
CA TYR A 372 -72.30 -60.47 -18.53
C TYR A 372 -71.84 -59.33 -19.47
N SER A 373 -72.54 -59.11 -20.58
CA SER A 373 -72.25 -57.99 -21.51
C SER A 373 -72.35 -56.61 -20.85
N THR A 374 -73.28 -56.44 -19.90
CA THR A 374 -73.41 -55.20 -19.12
C THR A 374 -72.28 -55.05 -18.10
N SER A 375 -71.85 -56.15 -17.48
CA SER A 375 -70.73 -56.18 -16.54
C SER A 375 -69.39 -55.86 -17.22
N VAL A 376 -69.14 -56.44 -18.40
CA VAL A 376 -67.95 -56.13 -19.22
C VAL A 376 -67.90 -54.64 -19.58
N ARG A 377 -68.99 -54.05 -20.07
CA ARG A 377 -69.06 -52.61 -20.36
C ARG A 377 -68.80 -51.72 -19.14
N ARG A 378 -69.22 -52.15 -17.94
CA ARG A 378 -68.89 -51.45 -16.69
C ARG A 378 -67.41 -51.56 -16.35
N PHE A 379 -66.82 -52.74 -16.53
CA PHE A 379 -65.38 -52.95 -16.33
C PHE A 379 -64.55 -52.08 -17.29
N ASP A 380 -64.92 -52.03 -18.57
CA ASP A 380 -64.25 -51.18 -19.57
C ASP A 380 -64.31 -49.70 -19.19
N SER A 381 -65.47 -49.22 -18.70
CA SER A 381 -65.66 -47.85 -18.21
C SER A 381 -64.76 -47.54 -17.01
N VAL A 382 -64.74 -48.43 -15.99
CA VAL A 382 -63.90 -48.27 -14.80
C VAL A 382 -62.41 -48.34 -15.16
N GLN A 383 -62.02 -49.20 -16.09
CA GLN A 383 -60.65 -49.26 -16.59
C GLN A 383 -60.24 -47.98 -17.34
N GLN A 384 -61.17 -47.37 -18.10
CA GLN A 384 -60.93 -46.09 -18.76
C GLN A 384 -60.79 -44.95 -17.73
N GLU A 385 -61.61 -44.92 -16.68
CA GLU A 385 -61.51 -43.96 -15.58
C GLU A 385 -60.19 -44.12 -14.81
N LEU A 386 -59.80 -45.35 -14.46
CA LEU A 386 -58.51 -45.64 -13.82
C LEU A 386 -57.33 -45.17 -14.68
N ASN A 387 -57.40 -45.37 -16.01
CA ASN A 387 -56.37 -44.90 -16.94
C ASN A 387 -56.32 -43.35 -16.99
N LYS A 388 -57.46 -42.66 -16.95
CA LYS A 388 -57.53 -41.19 -16.88
C LYS A 388 -56.93 -40.66 -15.57
N SER A 389 -57.31 -41.22 -14.42
CA SER A 389 -56.76 -40.85 -13.11
C SER A 389 -55.27 -41.16 -12.98
N SER A 390 -54.80 -42.26 -13.59
CA SER A 390 -53.37 -42.60 -13.67
C SER A 390 -52.59 -41.58 -14.51
N ALA A 391 -53.14 -41.11 -15.62
CA ALA A 391 -52.55 -40.04 -16.42
C ALA A 391 -52.51 -38.70 -15.66
N GLN A 392 -53.59 -38.33 -14.95
CA GLN A 392 -53.64 -37.14 -14.11
C GLN A 392 -52.61 -37.19 -12.96
N ASN A 393 -52.48 -38.32 -12.27
CA ASN A 393 -51.46 -38.51 -11.23
C ASN A 393 -50.03 -38.36 -11.79
N LYS A 394 -49.75 -38.87 -12.99
CA LYS A 394 -48.45 -38.66 -13.65
C LYS A 394 -48.17 -37.20 -13.98
N GLU A 395 -49.20 -36.40 -14.29
CA GLU A 395 -49.02 -34.97 -14.53
C GLU A 395 -48.80 -34.20 -13.23
N LEU A 396 -49.59 -34.48 -12.19
CA LEU A 396 -49.36 -33.92 -10.84
C LEU A 396 -47.97 -34.26 -10.29
N GLN A 397 -47.46 -35.46 -10.58
CA GLN A 397 -46.10 -35.88 -10.24
C GLN A 397 -45.05 -34.97 -10.92
N ARG A 398 -45.18 -34.71 -12.23
CA ARG A 398 -44.29 -33.80 -12.98
C ARG A 398 -44.38 -32.37 -12.47
N GLU A 399 -45.58 -31.89 -12.15
CA GLU A 399 -45.76 -30.55 -11.61
C GLU A 399 -45.16 -30.40 -10.21
N MET A 400 -45.30 -31.42 -9.36
CA MET A 400 -44.62 -31.48 -8.05
C MET A 400 -43.09 -31.44 -8.23
N GLU A 401 -42.52 -32.21 -9.17
CA GLU A 401 -41.09 -32.18 -9.48
C GLU A 401 -40.63 -30.81 -10.01
N ARG A 402 -41.44 -30.18 -10.89
CA ARG A 402 -41.21 -28.81 -11.38
C ARG A 402 -41.17 -27.82 -10.22
N LEU A 403 -42.19 -27.81 -9.36
CA LEU A 403 -42.27 -26.93 -8.20
C LEU A 403 -41.12 -27.17 -7.20
N GLN A 404 -40.72 -28.43 -6.99
CA GLN A 404 -39.57 -28.78 -6.14
C GLN A 404 -38.25 -28.23 -6.71
N SER A 405 -38.08 -28.24 -8.04
CA SER A 405 -36.94 -27.61 -8.70
C SER A 405 -36.96 -26.08 -8.55
N GLU A 406 -38.13 -25.44 -8.64
CA GLU A 406 -38.28 -23.99 -8.44
C GLU A 406 -38.02 -23.57 -7.00
N VAL A 407 -38.55 -24.30 -6.01
CA VAL A 407 -38.25 -24.09 -4.58
C VAL A 407 -36.74 -24.19 -4.32
N THR A 408 -36.07 -25.17 -4.94
CA THR A 408 -34.61 -25.32 -4.83
C THR A 408 -33.88 -24.13 -5.46
N ARG A 409 -34.33 -23.64 -6.62
CA ARG A 409 -33.80 -22.43 -7.27
C ARG A 409 -33.98 -21.19 -6.39
N TYR A 410 -35.17 -20.98 -5.82
CA TYR A 410 -35.45 -19.85 -4.93
C TYR A 410 -34.62 -19.90 -3.65
N LYS A 411 -34.43 -21.09 -3.06
CA LYS A 411 -33.57 -21.27 -1.87
C LYS A 411 -32.11 -20.94 -2.17
N ASN A 412 -31.61 -21.30 -3.36
CA ASN A 412 -30.26 -20.93 -3.80
C ASN A 412 -30.11 -19.41 -4.04
N LEU A 413 -31.12 -18.77 -4.63
CA LEU A 413 -31.16 -17.31 -4.79
C LEU A 413 -31.20 -16.59 -3.43
N GLN A 414 -32.01 -17.07 -2.48
CA GLN A 414 -32.08 -16.56 -1.11
C GLN A 414 -30.74 -16.69 -0.39
N LEU A 415 -30.07 -17.85 -0.50
CA LEU A 415 -28.75 -18.08 0.08
C LEU A 415 -27.67 -17.17 -0.55
N LYS A 416 -27.76 -16.88 -1.85
CA LYS A 416 -26.86 -15.92 -2.51
C LYS A 416 -27.11 -14.50 -1.99
N ALA A 417 -28.37 -14.06 -1.98
CA ALA A 417 -28.74 -12.74 -1.47
C ALA A 417 -28.33 -12.54 -0.01
N ALA A 418 -28.50 -13.57 0.84
CA ALA A 418 -28.06 -13.53 2.24
C ALA A 418 -26.53 -13.38 2.35
N LYS A 419 -25.74 -14.12 1.56
CA LYS A 419 -24.28 -13.97 1.53
C LYS A 419 -23.83 -12.59 1.06
N ASP A 420 -24.50 -12.04 0.04
CA ASP A 420 -24.19 -10.71 -0.47
C ASP A 420 -24.59 -9.62 0.57
N CYS A 421 -25.68 -9.82 1.32
CA CYS A 421 -26.04 -8.95 2.46
C CYS A 421 -25.01 -8.98 3.60
N GLU A 422 -24.40 -10.12 3.91
CA GLU A 422 -23.31 -10.16 4.91
C GLU A 422 -22.07 -9.40 4.43
N LYS A 423 -21.65 -9.55 3.16
CA LYS A 423 -20.54 -8.75 2.60
C LYS A 423 -20.79 -7.25 2.72
N TYR A 424 -22.00 -6.79 2.39
CA TYR A 424 -22.34 -5.37 2.53
C TYR A 424 -22.34 -4.88 3.99
N LYS A 425 -22.57 -5.76 4.97
CA LYS A 425 -22.36 -5.42 6.39
C LYS A 425 -20.87 -5.34 6.73
N GLU A 426 -20.06 -6.29 6.28
CA GLU A 426 -18.61 -6.31 6.48
C GLU A 426 -17.95 -5.05 5.87
N GLU A 427 -18.32 -4.68 4.65
CA GLU A 427 -17.88 -3.45 3.97
C GLU A 427 -18.29 -2.20 4.75
N ARG A 428 -19.57 -2.10 5.14
CA ARG A 428 -20.09 -1.01 5.98
C ARG A 428 -19.33 -0.88 7.29
N ASP A 429 -19.05 -2.00 7.96
CA ASP A 429 -18.38 -2.01 9.26
C ASP A 429 -16.88 -1.68 9.12
N SER A 430 -16.25 -2.06 8.00
CA SER A 430 -14.91 -1.58 7.62
C SER A 430 -14.89 -0.05 7.46
N VAL A 431 -15.82 0.52 6.68
CA VAL A 431 -15.95 1.98 6.48
C VAL A 431 -16.21 2.70 7.81
N PHE A 432 -17.02 2.13 8.71
CA PHE A 432 -17.21 2.70 10.06
C PHE A 432 -15.95 2.66 10.93
N ASN A 433 -15.10 1.65 10.78
CA ASN A 433 -13.82 1.57 11.48
C ASN A 433 -12.81 2.58 10.90
N GLU A 434 -12.74 2.73 9.58
CA GLU A 434 -11.94 3.78 8.91
C GLU A 434 -12.38 5.19 9.32
N TYR A 435 -13.69 5.47 9.31
CA TYR A 435 -14.23 6.75 9.78
C TYR A 435 -13.84 7.03 11.25
N ARG A 436 -13.86 6.00 12.11
CA ARG A 436 -13.43 6.14 13.51
C ARG A 436 -11.94 6.44 13.63
N LEU A 437 -11.10 5.82 12.81
CA LEU A 437 -9.67 6.12 12.74
C LEU A 437 -9.42 7.56 12.28
N ILE A 438 -10.03 7.98 11.16
CA ILE A 438 -9.95 9.36 10.64
C ILE A 438 -10.40 10.38 11.70
N MET A 439 -11.47 10.09 12.45
CA MET A 439 -11.89 10.96 13.56
C MET A 439 -10.85 11.01 14.69
N SER A 440 -10.23 9.88 15.06
CA SER A 440 -9.18 9.88 16.08
C SER A 440 -7.90 10.59 15.65
N GLU A 441 -7.52 10.48 14.37
CA GLU A 441 -6.41 11.22 13.76
C GLU A 441 -6.71 12.72 13.72
N ARG A 442 -7.95 13.10 13.34
CA ARG A 442 -8.40 14.49 13.39
C ARG A 442 -8.32 15.07 14.79
N ASP A 443 -8.80 14.35 15.80
CA ASP A 443 -8.73 14.78 17.20
C ASP A 443 -7.28 14.88 17.71
N GLN A 444 -6.37 14.06 17.19
CA GLN A 444 -4.94 14.15 17.47
C GLN A 444 -4.31 15.39 16.82
N VAL A 445 -4.60 15.64 15.54
CA VAL A 445 -4.15 16.84 14.81
C VAL A 445 -4.66 18.12 15.46
N ILE A 446 -5.90 18.16 15.93
CA ILE A 446 -6.42 19.32 16.69
C ILE A 446 -5.59 19.58 17.95
N LYS A 447 -5.31 18.53 18.75
CA LYS A 447 -4.47 18.66 19.96
C LYS A 447 -3.03 19.08 19.65
N GLU A 448 -2.50 18.71 18.49
CA GLU A 448 -1.16 19.13 18.06
C GLU A 448 -1.15 20.58 17.55
N LEU A 449 -2.19 21.01 16.83
CA LEU A 449 -2.38 22.41 16.45
C LEU A 449 -2.54 23.31 17.68
N ASP A 450 -3.37 22.91 18.66
CA ASP A 450 -3.56 23.65 19.91
C ASP A 450 -2.22 23.82 20.66
N LYS A 451 -1.42 22.74 20.76
CA LYS A 451 -0.06 22.80 21.35
C LYS A 451 0.85 23.75 20.59
N LEU A 452 0.98 23.57 19.27
CA LEU A 452 1.83 24.42 18.43
C LEU A 452 1.41 25.90 18.50
N GLN A 453 0.11 26.18 18.61
CA GLN A 453 -0.38 27.54 18.81
C GLN A 453 0.03 28.09 20.18
N THR A 454 -0.11 27.34 21.28
CA THR A 454 0.38 27.79 22.60
C THR A 454 1.90 27.97 22.64
N GLU A 455 2.67 27.14 21.92
CA GLU A 455 4.12 27.28 21.80
C GLU A 455 4.51 28.50 20.96
N LEU A 456 3.75 28.80 19.90
CA LEU A 456 3.91 30.00 19.08
C LEU A 456 3.63 31.27 19.90
N GLU A 457 2.48 31.35 20.59
CA GLU A 457 2.12 32.47 21.48
C GLU A 457 3.20 32.69 22.55
N ALA A 458 3.74 31.61 23.13
CA ALA A 458 4.84 31.68 24.08
C ALA A 458 6.19 32.09 23.44
N ALA A 459 6.42 31.79 22.17
CA ALA A 459 7.61 32.25 21.43
C ALA A 459 7.49 33.73 21.02
N GLU A 460 6.31 34.18 20.58
CA GLU A 460 6.01 35.58 20.28
C GLU A 460 6.12 36.47 21.52
N ALA A 461 5.57 36.01 22.66
CA ALA A 461 5.71 36.73 23.94
C ALA A 461 7.19 36.87 24.36
N ARG A 462 7.99 35.81 24.22
CA ARG A 462 9.45 35.87 24.47
C ARG A 462 10.14 36.83 23.50
N LEU A 463 9.84 36.76 22.21
CA LEU A 463 10.43 37.65 21.20
C LEU A 463 10.06 39.11 21.46
N LYS A 464 8.82 39.39 21.89
CA LYS A 464 8.38 40.72 22.29
C LYS A 464 9.19 41.23 23.49
N ASN A 465 9.33 40.43 24.54
CA ASN A 465 10.14 40.79 25.73
C ASN A 465 11.61 41.06 25.35
N THR A 466 12.25 40.17 24.60
CA THR A 466 13.63 40.36 24.11
C THR A 466 13.76 41.48 23.08
N SER A 467 12.68 41.90 22.42
CA SER A 467 12.67 43.11 21.59
C SER A 467 12.65 44.39 22.46
N SER A 468 11.81 44.43 23.51
CA SER A 468 11.81 45.56 24.46
C SER A 468 13.12 45.66 25.24
N GLU A 469 13.70 44.54 25.69
CA GLU A 469 15.02 44.51 26.34
C GLU A 469 16.11 45.07 25.41
N ARG A 470 16.08 44.72 24.11
CA ARG A 470 17.01 45.27 23.12
C ARG A 470 16.78 46.75 22.81
N VAL A 471 15.55 47.24 22.85
CA VAL A 471 15.26 48.68 22.72
C VAL A 471 15.84 49.43 23.92
N VAL A 472 15.54 49.00 25.15
CA VAL A 472 16.08 49.60 26.38
C VAL A 472 17.62 49.59 26.37
N ALA A 473 18.25 48.43 26.07
CA ALA A 473 19.71 48.36 25.98
C ALA A 473 20.29 49.24 24.86
N SER A 474 19.54 49.49 23.77
CA SER A 474 19.96 50.41 22.71
C SER A 474 19.81 51.88 23.14
N GLU A 475 18.79 52.21 23.93
CA GLU A 475 18.60 53.54 24.52
C GLU A 475 19.69 53.84 25.56
N GLU A 476 20.01 52.88 26.43
CA GLU A 476 21.13 52.95 27.37
C GLU A 476 22.48 53.14 26.67
N LEU A 477 22.75 52.37 25.60
CA LEU A 477 23.98 52.54 24.80
C LEU A 477 24.06 53.91 24.13
N GLU A 478 22.94 54.47 23.67
CA GLU A 478 22.92 55.80 23.05
C GLU A 478 23.05 56.92 24.10
N ALA A 479 22.48 56.74 25.30
CA ALA A 479 22.73 57.64 26.44
C ALA A 479 24.21 57.65 26.84
N LEU A 480 24.85 56.48 26.98
CA LEU A 480 26.29 56.37 27.27
C LEU A 480 27.16 56.98 26.16
N ARG A 481 26.74 56.91 24.89
CA ARG A 481 27.41 57.61 23.78
C ARG A 481 27.27 59.13 23.90
N GLN A 482 26.12 59.64 24.30
CA GLN A 482 25.91 61.07 24.52
C GLN A 482 26.76 61.58 25.70
N GLU A 483 26.81 60.86 26.82
CA GLU A 483 27.68 61.16 27.96
C GLU A 483 29.17 61.10 27.62
N LEU A 484 29.60 60.13 26.80
CA LEU A 484 30.96 60.07 26.29
C LEU A 484 31.26 61.28 25.40
N ASN A 485 30.36 61.65 24.49
CA ASN A 485 30.52 62.80 23.62
C ASN A 485 30.56 64.13 24.42
N SER A 486 29.73 64.31 25.45
CA SER A 486 29.82 65.49 26.32
C SER A 486 31.14 65.51 27.10
N SER A 487 31.57 64.37 27.63
CA SER A 487 32.87 64.24 28.32
C SER A 487 34.06 64.54 27.41
N LEU A 488 33.98 64.16 26.13
CA LEU A 488 34.98 64.52 25.11
C LEU A 488 34.98 66.03 24.83
N VAL A 489 33.80 66.66 24.70
CA VAL A 489 33.68 68.12 24.52
C VAL A 489 34.22 68.89 25.72
N ASP A 490 33.94 68.43 26.95
CA ASP A 490 34.45 69.07 28.17
C ASP A 490 35.97 68.90 28.31
N ARG A 491 36.51 67.73 27.95
CA ARG A 491 37.96 67.51 27.85
C ARG A 491 38.60 68.44 26.82
N ASP A 492 37.99 68.58 25.65
CA ASP A 492 38.53 69.41 24.57
C ASP A 492 38.44 70.90 24.92
N ARG A 493 37.39 71.32 25.65
CA ARG A 493 37.30 72.66 26.27
C ARG A 493 38.42 72.88 27.29
N ALA A 494 38.66 71.94 28.21
CA ALA A 494 39.74 72.04 29.19
C ALA A 494 41.13 72.08 28.50
N ILE A 495 41.29 71.43 27.35
CA ILE A 495 42.49 71.54 26.51
C ILE A 495 42.63 72.95 25.92
N CYS A 496 41.55 73.56 25.44
CA CYS A 496 41.53 74.96 24.98
C CYS A 496 41.88 75.93 26.12
N GLU A 497 41.22 75.83 27.27
CA GLU A 497 41.48 76.66 28.45
C GLU A 497 42.94 76.54 28.92
N ARG A 498 43.49 75.32 28.96
CA ARG A 498 44.92 75.07 29.23
C ARG A 498 45.82 75.75 28.19
N ASN A 499 45.47 75.69 26.91
CA ASN A 499 46.26 76.32 25.85
C ASN A 499 46.24 77.85 25.96
N GLU A 500 45.09 78.45 26.27
CA GLU A 500 44.98 79.89 26.55
C GLU A 500 45.80 80.31 27.78
N LEU A 501 45.81 79.50 28.84
CA LEU A 501 46.63 79.74 30.02
C LEU A 501 48.13 79.62 29.71
N LEU A 502 48.53 78.65 28.89
CA LEU A 502 49.90 78.54 28.39
C LEU A 502 50.29 79.73 27.51
N GLU A 503 49.38 80.23 26.66
CA GLU A 503 49.63 81.42 25.85
C GLU A 503 49.77 82.67 26.71
N LYS A 504 48.90 82.87 27.72
CA LYS A 504 49.03 83.95 28.72
C LYS A 504 50.35 83.86 29.47
N TYR A 505 50.74 82.67 29.94
CA TYR A 505 52.04 82.44 30.58
C TYR A 505 53.22 82.73 29.64
N CYS A 506 53.13 82.37 28.36
CA CYS A 506 54.14 82.72 27.37
C CYS A 506 54.25 84.24 27.15
N HIS A 507 53.15 84.99 27.24
CA HIS A 507 53.19 86.46 27.23
C HIS A 507 53.85 86.99 28.51
N GLU A 508 53.45 86.54 29.71
CA GLU A 508 54.11 86.93 30.96
C GLU A 508 55.62 86.62 30.97
N VAL A 509 56.04 85.51 30.36
CA VAL A 509 57.47 85.15 30.23
C VAL A 509 58.19 86.08 29.26
N LYS A 510 57.55 86.53 28.17
CA LYS A 510 58.10 87.58 27.29
C LYS A 510 58.21 88.90 28.03
N ASP A 511 57.15 89.34 28.71
CA ASP A 511 57.12 90.59 29.47
C ASP A 511 58.21 90.59 30.57
N LYS A 512 58.39 89.47 31.28
CA LYS A 512 59.49 89.28 32.24
C LYS A 512 60.87 89.29 31.57
N ALA A 513 61.01 88.72 30.37
CA ALA A 513 62.27 88.75 29.62
C ALA A 513 62.60 90.15 29.06
N GLU A 514 61.59 90.95 28.73
CA GLU A 514 61.72 92.35 28.32
C GLU A 514 62.08 93.23 29.51
N ALA A 515 61.38 93.10 30.65
CA ALA A 515 61.77 93.74 31.91
C ALA A 515 63.20 93.34 32.36
N GLN A 516 63.62 92.09 32.14
CA GLN A 516 64.98 91.63 32.42
C GLN A 516 66.02 92.26 31.46
N LYS A 517 65.65 92.56 30.20
CA LYS A 517 66.50 93.35 29.27
C LYS A 517 66.61 94.79 29.73
N GLU A 518 65.50 95.42 30.13
CA GLU A 518 65.50 96.79 30.66
C GLU A 518 66.35 96.90 31.92
N LEU A 519 66.21 95.96 32.86
CA LEU A 519 67.06 95.85 34.04
C LEU A 519 68.54 95.65 33.66
N SER A 520 68.83 94.80 32.68
CA SER A 520 70.19 94.56 32.19
C SER A 520 70.78 95.80 31.51
N GLN A 521 69.96 96.64 30.88
CA GLN A 521 70.38 97.92 30.29
C GLN A 521 70.63 98.96 31.38
N ALA A 522 69.72 99.11 32.35
CA ALA A 522 69.92 99.98 33.50
C ALA A 522 71.18 99.61 34.32
N CYS A 523 71.52 98.31 34.43
CA CYS A 523 72.77 97.86 35.03
C CYS A 523 74.01 98.34 34.25
N LYS A 524 73.98 98.36 32.90
CA LYS A 524 75.09 98.92 32.08
C LYS A 524 75.21 100.42 32.25
N ASP A 525 74.08 101.13 32.30
CA ASP A 525 74.06 102.58 32.48
C ASP A 525 74.59 102.95 33.88
N ILE A 526 74.34 102.13 34.90
CA ILE A 526 74.97 102.22 36.23
C ILE A 526 76.48 101.91 36.15
N GLU A 527 76.92 100.93 35.36
CA GLU A 527 78.33 100.61 35.19
C GLU A 527 79.11 101.78 34.55
N MET A 528 78.55 102.42 33.51
CA MET A 528 79.09 103.65 32.91
C MET A 528 79.29 104.76 33.95
N VAL A 529 78.27 105.04 34.78
CA VAL A 529 78.34 106.05 35.86
C VAL A 529 79.35 105.65 36.96
N ARG A 530 79.61 104.36 37.16
CA ARG A 530 80.67 103.87 38.06
C ARG A 530 82.06 104.15 37.49
N GLU A 531 82.26 103.92 36.20
CA GLU A 531 83.52 104.20 35.50
C GLU A 531 83.85 105.71 35.51
N GLU A 532 82.88 106.58 35.20
CA GLU A 532 83.02 108.04 35.30
C GLU A 532 83.43 108.49 36.74
N ARG A 533 82.77 107.94 37.75
CA ARG A 533 83.08 108.19 39.17
C ARG A 533 84.48 107.70 39.55
N ASP A 534 84.95 106.58 38.98
CA ASP A 534 86.23 105.98 39.34
C ASP A 534 87.41 106.63 38.58
N VAL A 535 87.16 107.31 37.45
CA VAL A 535 88.08 108.31 36.85
C VAL A 535 88.22 109.52 37.78
N ALA A 536 87.11 110.14 38.21
CA ALA A 536 87.13 111.30 39.12
C ALA A 536 87.80 111.01 40.48
N ARG A 537 87.84 109.73 40.91
CA ARG A 537 88.58 109.29 42.10
C ARG A 537 90.09 109.20 41.90
N LYS A 538 90.58 108.88 40.69
CA LYS A 538 92.02 108.88 40.39
C LYS A 538 92.58 110.31 40.39
N GLU A 539 91.93 111.21 39.67
CA GLU A 539 92.29 112.64 39.62
C GLU A 539 92.31 113.30 41.01
N ARG A 540 91.33 112.96 41.86
CA ARG A 540 91.29 113.39 43.27
C ARG A 540 92.46 112.87 44.11
N THR A 541 92.98 111.68 43.81
CA THR A 541 94.06 111.05 44.58
C THR A 541 95.43 111.64 44.21
N GLU A 542 95.64 111.97 42.94
CA GLU A 542 96.85 112.63 42.44
C GLU A 542 96.99 114.06 42.99
N ALA A 543 95.88 114.80 43.13
CA ALA A 543 95.85 116.11 43.78
C ALA A 543 96.21 116.09 45.28
N ILE A 544 95.96 114.98 45.98
CA ILE A 544 96.26 114.84 47.42
C ILE A 544 97.76 114.58 47.65
N ILE A 545 98.42 113.84 46.75
CA ILE A 545 99.86 113.54 46.84
C ILE A 545 100.70 114.82 46.64
N GLN A 546 100.27 115.72 45.75
CA GLN A 546 100.95 117.01 45.53
C GLN A 546 100.85 117.96 46.74
N ARG A 547 99.74 117.90 47.49
CA ARG A 547 99.52 118.71 48.71
C ARG A 547 100.44 118.32 49.87
N ASP A 548 100.65 117.02 50.08
CA ASP A 548 101.35 116.51 51.27
C ASP A 548 102.88 116.52 51.16
N GLN A 549 103.40 116.80 49.96
CA GLN A 549 104.82 117.12 49.74
C GLN A 549 105.16 118.54 50.23
N LEU A 550 104.32 119.53 49.88
CA LEU A 550 104.48 120.95 50.26
C LEU A 550 104.41 121.21 51.78
N LEU A 551 103.69 120.36 52.52
CA LEU A 551 103.47 120.53 53.96
C LEU A 551 104.70 120.22 54.84
N ARG A 552 105.66 119.43 54.35
CA ARG A 552 106.88 119.09 55.13
C ARG A 552 107.96 120.15 55.06
N GLU A 553 108.03 120.88 53.95
CA GLU A 553 109.01 121.95 53.72
C GLU A 553 108.63 123.23 54.49
N TYR A 554 107.32 123.48 54.68
CA TYR A 554 106.79 124.66 55.38
C TYR A 554 107.22 124.77 56.87
N TYR A 555 107.34 123.64 57.59
CA TYR A 555 107.59 123.66 59.04
C TYR A 555 109.06 123.86 59.45
N GLN A 556 110.04 123.55 58.59
CA GLN A 556 111.46 123.77 58.90
C GLN A 556 111.93 125.22 58.64
N ALA A 557 111.22 125.97 57.79
CA ALA A 557 111.57 127.35 57.46
C ALA A 557 111.10 128.39 58.51
N ARG A 558 109.94 128.17 59.14
CA ARG A 558 109.30 129.17 60.02
C ARG A 558 110.17 129.59 61.21
N GLN A 559 110.94 128.65 61.81
CA GLN A 559 111.70 128.91 63.05
C GLN A 559 113.00 129.72 62.86
N LYS A 560 113.37 130.11 61.63
CA LYS A 560 114.58 130.90 61.35
C LYS A 560 114.35 132.24 60.64
N GLN A 561 113.11 132.62 60.31
CA GLN A 561 112.84 133.94 59.72
C GLN A 561 112.37 135.00 60.72
N ASP A 562 111.88 134.62 61.91
CA ASP A 562 111.67 135.56 63.02
C ASP A 562 113.00 136.21 63.51
N SER A 563 114.16 135.68 63.10
CA SER A 563 115.48 136.30 63.34
C SER A 563 116.08 137.04 62.13
N ALA A 564 115.36 137.14 61.01
CA ALA A 564 115.88 137.73 59.75
C ALA A 564 114.93 138.72 59.07
N THR A 565 113.69 138.87 59.55
CA THR A 565 112.91 140.11 59.36
C THR A 565 113.61 141.33 59.98
N LEU A 566 114.54 141.13 60.91
CA LEU A 566 115.46 142.15 61.43
C LEU A 566 116.59 142.55 60.47
N ASP A 567 116.76 141.90 59.30
CA ASP A 567 117.89 142.20 58.40
C ASP A 567 117.51 142.21 56.89
N MET A 568 116.26 141.89 56.51
CA MET A 568 115.76 142.19 55.15
C MET A 568 115.12 143.58 55.01
N GLU A 569 115.19 144.42 56.05
CA GLU A 569 115.25 145.88 55.89
C GLU A 569 116.57 146.34 55.22
N ARG A 570 117.58 145.46 55.10
CA ARG A 570 118.69 145.61 54.16
C ARG A 570 118.24 145.40 52.68
N ALA A 571 117.03 144.86 52.49
CA ALA A 571 116.16 144.96 51.30
C ALA A 571 116.92 144.87 49.95
N ASN A 572 116.67 145.80 49.02
CA ASN A 572 117.60 146.80 48.44
C ASN A 572 119.04 146.41 48.03
N LYS A 573 119.60 145.27 48.46
CA LYS A 573 120.59 144.47 47.72
C LYS A 573 119.97 143.34 46.89
N GLU A 574 118.65 143.20 46.87
CA GLU A 574 117.89 142.37 45.90
C GLU A 574 118.30 142.60 44.42
N ILE A 575 118.93 143.74 44.12
CA ILE A 575 119.45 144.09 42.79
C ILE A 575 120.70 143.29 42.36
N GLU A 576 121.48 142.69 43.28
CA GLU A 576 122.80 142.13 42.94
C GLU A 576 122.86 140.60 42.74
N VAL A 577 121.91 139.81 43.27
CA VAL A 577 122.00 138.33 43.23
C VAL A 577 121.20 137.69 42.09
N LEU A 578 120.28 138.41 41.47
CA LEU A 578 119.74 138.04 40.15
C LEU A 578 120.83 138.02 39.06
N ARG A 579 122.01 138.64 39.29
CA ARG A 579 123.23 138.42 38.49
C ARG A 579 123.94 137.10 38.81
N LYS A 580 123.84 136.56 40.03
CA LYS A 580 124.47 135.28 40.42
C LYS A 580 123.70 134.04 40.00
N GLN A 581 122.39 134.15 39.76
CA GLN A 581 121.62 133.08 39.12
C GLN A 581 122.10 132.77 37.67
N TYR A 582 122.89 133.66 37.06
CA TYR A 582 123.60 133.41 35.79
C TYR A 582 124.98 132.73 35.98
N GLU A 583 125.65 132.91 37.13
CA GLU A 583 126.99 132.35 37.39
C GLU A 583 126.94 130.89 37.86
N ALA A 584 125.95 130.49 38.67
CA ALA A 584 125.89 129.13 39.22
C ALA A 584 125.62 128.04 38.16
N MET A 585 124.75 128.32 37.18
CA MET A 585 124.52 127.43 36.03
C MET A 585 125.77 127.30 35.12
N SER A 586 126.72 128.23 35.20
CA SER A 586 128.03 128.13 34.52
C SER A 586 129.02 127.22 35.28
N GLN A 587 128.78 126.99 36.58
CA GLN A 587 129.55 126.04 37.40
C GLN A 587 129.05 124.58 37.20
N GLU A 588 127.77 124.40 36.87
CA GLU A 588 127.12 123.11 36.56
C GLU A 588 127.88 122.28 35.49
N LEU A 589 128.64 122.93 34.61
CA LEU A 589 129.40 122.27 33.53
C LEU A 589 130.85 121.91 33.90
N LYS A 590 131.46 122.58 34.89
CA LYS A 590 132.88 122.41 35.25
C LYS A 590 133.14 121.23 36.18
N GLU A 591 132.30 121.02 37.19
CA GLU A 591 132.56 119.99 38.20
C GLU A 591 132.31 118.58 37.63
N ALA A 592 131.32 118.44 36.75
CA ALA A 592 131.09 117.21 35.97
C ALA A 592 132.25 116.84 35.01
N THR A 593 132.97 117.83 34.45
CA THR A 593 134.18 117.57 33.66
C THR A 593 135.39 117.26 34.56
N GLN A 594 135.51 117.91 35.72
CA GLN A 594 136.58 117.67 36.67
C GLN A 594 136.52 116.26 37.29
N GLU A 595 135.34 115.73 37.62
CA GLU A 595 135.23 114.42 38.26
C GLU A 595 135.35 113.25 37.26
N ALA A 596 134.97 113.47 35.99
CA ALA A 596 135.29 112.56 34.89
C ALA A 596 136.81 112.45 34.65
N GLU A 597 137.55 113.56 34.77
CA GLU A 597 139.02 113.55 34.80
C GLU A 597 139.55 112.83 36.06
N VAL A 598 138.99 113.03 37.26
CA VAL A 598 139.40 112.29 38.48
C VAL A 598 139.23 110.77 38.33
N ALA A 599 138.13 110.30 37.75
CA ALA A 599 137.91 108.87 37.48
C ALA A 599 138.93 108.32 36.46
N LYS A 600 139.31 109.12 35.47
CA LYS A 600 140.33 108.79 34.46
C LYS A 600 141.74 108.76 35.08
N CYS A 601 142.11 109.79 35.85
CA CYS A 601 143.37 109.83 36.60
C CYS A 601 143.50 108.68 37.61
N ARG A 602 142.43 108.25 38.31
CA ARG A 602 142.49 107.10 39.23
C ARG A 602 142.79 105.78 38.51
N ARG A 603 142.22 105.57 37.33
CA ARG A 603 142.52 104.41 36.48
C ARG A 603 143.99 104.42 36.04
N ASP A 604 144.46 105.58 35.59
CA ASP A 604 145.81 105.72 35.03
C ASP A 604 146.88 105.72 36.15
N TRP A 605 146.54 106.20 37.35
CA TRP A 605 147.34 106.03 38.58
C TRP A 605 147.47 104.56 38.98
N ALA A 606 146.39 103.77 38.91
CA ALA A 606 146.46 102.33 39.20
C ALA A 606 147.37 101.57 38.20
N PHE A 607 147.44 102.01 36.95
CA PHE A 607 148.42 101.49 35.98
C PHE A 607 149.85 101.97 36.26
N GLN A 608 150.03 103.26 36.56
CA GLN A 608 151.34 103.85 36.83
C GLN A 608 151.98 103.30 38.12
N GLU A 609 151.20 103.12 39.19
CA GLU A 609 151.72 102.61 40.47
C GLU A 609 152.06 101.11 40.39
N ARG A 610 151.36 100.34 39.53
CA ARG A 610 151.75 98.96 39.17
C ARG A 610 153.12 98.94 38.47
N ASP A 611 153.35 99.85 37.53
CA ASP A 611 154.61 99.92 36.78
C ASP A 611 155.76 100.45 37.65
N LYS A 612 155.44 101.29 38.64
CA LYS A 612 156.36 101.77 39.68
C LYS A 612 156.79 100.65 40.63
N ILE A 613 155.88 99.76 41.04
CA ILE A 613 156.22 98.53 41.80
C ILE A 613 157.19 97.64 41.00
N VAL A 614 157.06 97.60 39.67
CA VAL A 614 158.02 96.88 38.80
C VAL A 614 159.39 97.56 38.84
N ALA A 615 159.46 98.90 38.70
CA ALA A 615 160.72 99.66 38.75
C ALA A 615 161.41 99.61 40.13
N GLU A 616 160.66 99.72 41.22
CA GLU A 616 161.18 99.62 42.60
C GLU A 616 161.78 98.24 42.87
N ARG A 617 161.19 97.17 42.32
CA ARG A 617 161.76 95.80 42.36
C ARG A 617 163.09 95.68 41.60
N GLU A 618 163.43 96.61 40.72
CA GLU A 618 164.73 96.68 40.03
C GLU A 618 165.71 97.63 40.76
N SER A 619 165.19 98.67 41.41
CA SER A 619 165.95 99.55 42.32
C SER A 619 166.45 98.80 43.57
N ILE A 620 165.60 97.97 44.17
CA ILE A 620 165.98 97.07 45.28
C ILE A 620 167.12 96.12 44.86
N ARG A 621 167.17 95.73 43.57
CA ARG A 621 168.25 94.89 43.01
C ARG A 621 169.59 95.64 42.97
N THR A 622 169.59 96.91 42.57
CA THR A 622 170.81 97.75 42.50
C THR A 622 171.27 98.28 43.86
N LEU A 623 170.35 98.56 44.78
CA LEU A 623 170.68 99.00 46.14
C LEU A 623 171.40 97.90 46.94
N CYS A 624 171.00 96.63 46.77
CA CYS A 624 171.68 95.49 47.38
C CYS A 624 173.16 95.37 46.97
N ASP A 625 173.49 95.73 45.73
CA ASP A 625 174.88 95.75 45.24
C ASP A 625 175.66 96.96 45.78
N ASN A 626 175.01 98.10 46.01
CA ASN A 626 175.64 99.28 46.60
C ASN A 626 175.93 99.08 48.10
N LEU A 627 174.96 98.57 48.86
CA LEU A 627 175.11 98.30 50.30
C LEU A 627 176.18 97.22 50.58
N ARG A 628 176.41 96.27 49.67
CA ARG A 628 177.58 95.38 49.72
C ARG A 628 178.89 96.18 49.70
N ARG A 629 179.05 97.12 48.77
CA ARG A 629 180.27 97.95 48.66
C ARG A 629 180.42 98.95 49.81
N GLU A 630 179.33 99.51 50.34
CA GLU A 630 179.39 100.42 51.48
C GLU A 630 179.73 99.71 52.79
N ARG A 631 179.17 98.51 53.03
CA ARG A 631 179.57 97.68 54.16
C ARG A 631 181.05 97.31 54.09
N ASP A 632 181.58 97.01 52.91
CA ASP A 632 183.01 96.71 52.73
C ASP A 632 183.92 97.96 52.94
N ARG A 633 183.41 99.18 52.71
CA ARG A 633 184.10 100.43 53.10
C ARG A 633 184.01 100.71 54.60
N ALA A 634 182.83 100.61 55.21
CA ALA A 634 182.65 100.85 56.63
C ALA A 634 183.43 99.84 57.50
N VAL A 635 183.60 98.60 57.02
CA VAL A 635 184.52 97.60 57.63
C VAL A 635 185.99 98.06 57.58
N SER A 636 186.39 98.86 56.58
CA SER A 636 187.70 99.50 56.55
C SER A 636 187.77 100.70 57.50
N ASP A 637 186.79 101.62 57.44
CA ASP A 637 186.77 102.85 58.25
C ASP A 637 186.72 102.56 59.77
N LEU A 638 185.98 101.52 60.19
CA LEU A 638 185.90 101.15 61.60
C LEU A 638 187.20 100.50 62.10
N ALA A 639 187.97 99.85 61.22
CA ALA A 639 189.29 99.32 61.57
C ALA A 639 190.30 100.44 61.87
N ASP A 640 190.14 101.61 61.24
CA ASP A 640 190.92 102.82 61.56
C ASP A 640 190.37 103.53 62.80
N ALA A 641 189.05 103.58 63.00
CA ALA A 641 188.45 104.12 64.23
C ALA A 641 188.86 103.32 65.49
N LEU A 642 189.01 101.99 65.37
CA LEU A 642 189.51 101.13 66.46
C LEU A 642 190.95 101.48 66.87
N ARG A 643 191.81 101.93 65.94
CA ARG A 643 193.15 102.45 66.31
C ARG A 643 193.04 103.77 67.07
N ASN A 644 192.26 104.72 66.55
CA ASN A 644 192.06 106.03 67.18
C ASN A 644 191.48 105.93 68.61
N LEU A 645 190.63 104.94 68.89
CA LEU A 645 190.02 104.77 70.21
C LEU A 645 190.98 104.14 71.24
N ASP A 646 191.90 103.28 70.82
CA ASP A 646 192.96 102.79 71.70
C ASP A 646 193.99 103.90 72.01
N ASP A 647 194.21 104.87 71.10
CA ASP A 647 194.98 106.09 71.41
C ASP A 647 194.24 107.01 72.41
N MET A 648 192.92 107.18 72.28
CA MET A 648 192.10 107.95 73.25
C MET A 648 192.02 107.26 74.63
N ARG A 649 191.99 105.93 74.68
CA ARG A 649 192.15 105.15 75.92
C ARG A 649 193.49 105.42 76.59
N LYS A 650 194.56 105.64 75.80
CA LYS A 650 195.87 106.04 76.29
C LYS A 650 195.81 107.40 76.98
N GLN A 651 195.34 108.44 76.28
CA GLN A 651 195.23 109.79 76.84
C GLN A 651 194.37 109.86 78.12
N LYS A 652 193.19 109.22 78.13
CA LYS A 652 192.35 109.22 79.34
C LYS A 652 192.99 108.47 80.52
N ASN A 653 193.79 107.43 80.24
CA ASN A 653 194.53 106.71 81.27
C ASN A 653 195.78 107.47 81.75
N ASP A 654 196.15 108.60 81.14
CA ASP A 654 197.09 109.56 81.70
C ASP A 654 196.38 110.66 82.51
N THR A 655 195.21 111.16 82.08
CA THR A 655 194.37 112.05 82.93
C THR A 655 193.79 111.35 84.17
N LEU A 656 193.80 110.01 84.20
CA LEU A 656 193.65 109.15 85.38
C LEU A 656 194.46 109.63 86.59
N ARG A 657 195.68 110.11 86.36
CA ARG A 657 196.69 110.31 87.40
C ARG A 657 196.52 111.64 88.14
N GLU A 658 196.22 112.72 87.43
CA GLU A 658 196.17 114.08 88.00
C GLU A 658 194.97 114.29 88.95
N LEU A 659 193.76 113.81 88.59
CA LEU A 659 192.57 114.06 89.43
C LEU A 659 192.61 113.29 90.77
N LYS A 660 193.45 112.24 90.86
CA LYS A 660 193.72 111.52 92.11
C LYS A 660 194.61 112.31 93.08
N GLU A 661 195.30 113.34 92.62
CA GLU A 661 196.24 114.14 93.45
C GLU A 661 195.59 115.40 94.06
N LEU A 662 194.46 115.89 93.51
CA LEU A 662 193.82 117.13 93.98
C LEU A 662 192.76 116.97 95.08
N LYS A 663 192.04 115.83 95.15
CA LYS A 663 190.98 115.64 96.18
C LYS A 663 191.47 115.11 97.53
N SER A 664 192.74 114.73 97.64
CA SER A 664 193.40 114.34 98.89
C SER A 664 193.75 115.52 99.82
N VAL A 665 193.39 116.76 99.48
CA VAL A 665 193.98 117.97 100.10
C VAL A 665 193.00 118.89 100.88
N SER A 666 191.67 118.81 100.69
CA SER A 666 190.83 120.02 100.92
C SER A 666 190.15 120.30 102.29
N THR A 667 189.85 119.33 103.18
CA THR A 667 189.27 119.58 104.56
C THR A 667 189.04 118.26 105.31
N LEU A 668 189.40 118.02 106.57
CA LEU A 668 190.38 118.64 107.49
C LEU A 668 190.24 120.13 107.88
N ILE A 669 189.01 120.54 108.23
CA ILE A 669 188.69 121.30 109.45
C ILE A 669 187.47 120.59 110.08
#